data_AF-A0A4R1QPM5-F1
#
_entry.id   AF-A0A4R1QPM5-F1
#
_cell.length_a   1.000
_cell.length_b   1.000
_cell.length_c   1.000
_cell.angle_alpha   90.00
_cell.angle_beta   90.00
_cell.angle_gamma   90.00
#
_symmetry.space_group_name_H-M   'P 1'
#
loop_
_entity.id
_entity.type
_entity.pdbx_description
1 polymer ?
#
loop_
_entity_poly.entity_id
_entity_poly.type
_entity_poly.pdbx_seq_one_letter_code
_entity_poly.pdbx_strand_id
1 'polypeptide(L)'
;MQQSVIAIKGIGEETAEALREMGIVTIEDLLNHFPFRYEDYRVCNLEEAKHDEKITVTGKIYSEPSLTYYSRKKSRLVFRVLVDRYLITAVCFNRPYLKNKLSLHDTITITGKWDQHRQTITVQELKIGTMIAKKEIEPVYSTRGEITVKGMRRFISLALQQYSDSIVDPLPLSIRQKYRLLSKKEALRAIHLPLSHEQLKQARRRLVYEEFLLFQLKMQALRKFQREHSAGISHSFSTEKLQAFIDSLPFPLTNAQKRVVHEILEDMKSPYRMNRLLQGDVGSGKTVVAAIVLYAAYLSGYQGALMVPTEILAEQHAQSLKQLLQPMNVSVELLTSSVKGKKRKELLEQLASGSVDIVIGTHALIQDDVNFHKLGLVITDEQHRFGVEQRRILREKGQSPDVLFMTATPIPRTLAITVFGEMDVSIIDEMPKGRKKIETYWVKHDMLERVLNFIAKEVEKGRQAYVICPLIEESEKLDVQNAIDVHSMLTHYYKGKYRIGLMHGRLSAEEKERVMRAFSANEIQILVSTTVVEVGVNVPNATVMVIYDADRFGLAQLHQLRGRVGRGSEQSYCILVADPKSETGKERMRIMTETNDGFVLSEKDLQLRGPGDFFGTKQSGMPEFRLGDVVHDYRILEVARDDAAKLIQSTAFWRDDEYALLRSYLEQSGVLHGEKLD
;
A
#
# COMPACT_ATOMS: atom_id res chain seq x y z
N MET A 1 -27.98 -22.23 8.58
CA MET A 1 -28.19 -20.79 8.36
C MET A 1 -28.35 -20.41 6.88
N GLN A 2 -28.12 -21.33 5.93
CA GLN A 2 -28.37 -21.13 4.49
C GLN A 2 -29.87 -21.15 4.08
N GLN A 3 -30.79 -21.09 5.04
CA GLN A 3 -32.22 -20.98 4.73
C GLN A 3 -32.54 -19.56 4.23
N SER A 4 -33.58 -19.45 3.41
CA SER A 4 -34.09 -18.15 2.92
C SER A 4 -34.51 -17.24 4.07
N VAL A 5 -34.32 -15.93 3.91
CA VAL A 5 -34.76 -14.90 4.88
C VAL A 5 -36.26 -14.95 5.20
N ILE A 6 -37.08 -15.57 4.32
CA ILE A 6 -38.52 -15.78 4.53
C ILE A 6 -38.81 -16.61 5.80
N ALA A 7 -37.87 -17.47 6.22
CA ALA A 7 -38.03 -18.28 7.43
C ALA A 7 -38.07 -17.45 8.72
N ILE A 8 -37.61 -16.19 8.69
CA ILE A 8 -37.63 -15.29 9.85
C ILE A 8 -39.05 -14.76 10.05
N LYS A 9 -39.65 -15.06 11.22
CA LYS A 9 -41.00 -14.59 11.55
C LYS A 9 -41.06 -13.06 11.51
N GLY A 10 -41.72 -12.49 10.51
CA GLY A 10 -41.87 -11.04 10.31
C GLY A 10 -41.29 -10.50 8.99
N ILE A 11 -40.68 -11.36 8.16
CA ILE A 11 -40.28 -11.05 6.78
C ILE A 11 -41.31 -11.71 5.84
N GLY A 12 -42.08 -10.90 5.11
CA GLY A 12 -43.00 -11.39 4.07
C GLY A 12 -42.32 -11.53 2.71
N GLU A 13 -43.05 -12.01 1.70
CA GLU A 13 -42.52 -12.20 0.34
C GLU A 13 -42.02 -10.90 -0.29
N GLU A 14 -42.80 -9.82 -0.22
CA GLU A 14 -42.40 -8.49 -0.72
C GLU A 14 -41.12 -7.98 -0.05
N THR A 15 -40.98 -8.22 1.26
CA THR A 15 -39.79 -7.78 2.01
C THR A 15 -38.57 -8.64 1.70
N ALA A 16 -38.77 -9.92 1.41
CA ALA A 16 -37.71 -10.82 0.98
C ALA A 16 -37.22 -10.49 -0.44
N GLU A 17 -38.10 -10.06 -1.34
CA GLU A 17 -37.70 -9.54 -2.66
C GLU A 17 -36.85 -8.27 -2.53
N ALA A 18 -37.28 -7.32 -1.70
CA ALA A 18 -36.49 -6.11 -1.45
C ALA A 18 -35.11 -6.40 -0.81
N LEU A 19 -35.00 -7.43 0.05
CA LEU A 19 -33.71 -7.89 0.59
C LEU A 19 -32.86 -8.57 -0.48
N ARG A 20 -33.48 -9.33 -1.39
CA ARG A 20 -32.79 -9.98 -2.51
C ARG A 20 -32.17 -8.97 -3.47
N GLU A 21 -32.83 -7.83 -3.72
CA GLU A 21 -32.25 -6.72 -4.49
C GLU A 21 -30.99 -6.12 -3.83
N MET A 22 -30.85 -6.28 -2.52
CA MET A 22 -29.64 -5.91 -1.77
C MET A 22 -28.59 -7.02 -1.73
N GLY A 23 -28.82 -8.16 -2.39
CA GLY A 23 -27.95 -9.33 -2.36
C GLY A 23 -28.10 -10.18 -1.08
N ILE A 24 -29.14 -9.95 -0.29
CA ILE A 24 -29.40 -10.67 0.96
C ILE A 24 -30.44 -11.75 0.70
N VAL A 25 -30.02 -13.00 0.55
CA VAL A 25 -30.91 -14.13 0.21
C VAL A 25 -31.12 -15.05 1.41
N THR A 26 -30.07 -15.28 2.18
CA THR A 26 -30.07 -16.21 3.32
C THR A 26 -30.05 -15.49 4.66
N ILE A 27 -30.38 -16.22 5.73
CA ILE A 27 -30.27 -15.72 7.11
C ILE A 27 -28.80 -15.36 7.43
N GLU A 28 -27.85 -16.12 6.89
CA GLU A 28 -26.42 -15.84 7.04
C GLU A 28 -26.02 -14.53 6.37
N ASP A 29 -26.55 -14.23 5.17
CA ASP A 29 -26.31 -12.96 4.51
C ASP A 29 -26.85 -11.79 5.33
N LEU A 30 -28.03 -11.95 5.93
CA LEU A 30 -28.65 -10.92 6.76
C LEU A 30 -27.84 -10.64 8.05
N LEU A 31 -27.32 -11.69 8.69
CA LEU A 31 -26.47 -11.56 9.88
C LEU A 31 -25.07 -11.04 9.55
N ASN A 32 -24.62 -11.16 8.30
CA ASN A 32 -23.35 -10.59 7.84
C ASN A 32 -23.51 -9.22 7.16
N HIS A 33 -24.73 -8.66 7.15
CA HIS A 33 -24.98 -7.30 6.65
C HIS A 33 -24.63 -6.27 7.72
N PHE A 34 -23.36 -5.88 7.78
CA PHE A 34 -22.83 -5.04 8.85
C PHE A 34 -23.20 -3.56 8.72
N PRO A 35 -23.34 -2.84 9.84
CA PRO A 35 -23.55 -1.39 9.81
C PRO A 35 -22.28 -0.64 9.40
N PHE A 36 -22.42 0.39 8.58
CA PHE A 36 -21.29 1.22 8.12
C PHE A 36 -20.96 2.37 9.09
N ARG A 37 -21.90 2.72 9.99
CA ARG A 37 -21.71 3.75 11.02
C ARG A 37 -22.53 3.40 12.26
N TYR A 38 -22.08 3.91 13.41
CA TYR A 38 -22.83 3.89 14.66
C TYR A 38 -23.16 5.33 15.07
N GLU A 39 -24.39 5.54 15.52
CA GLU A 39 -24.83 6.80 16.11
C GLU A 39 -24.85 6.64 17.63
N ASP A 40 -24.04 7.47 18.30
CA ASP A 40 -23.99 7.52 19.76
C ASP A 40 -24.97 8.57 20.28
N TYR A 41 -25.91 8.10 21.09
CA TYR A 41 -26.93 8.90 21.76
C TYR A 41 -26.72 8.96 23.27
N ARG A 42 -25.55 8.53 23.78
CA ARG A 42 -25.17 8.68 25.18
C ARG A 42 -25.18 10.15 25.58
N VAL A 43 -25.79 10.42 26.72
CA VAL A 43 -25.72 11.74 27.33
C VAL A 43 -24.29 11.95 27.81
N CYS A 44 -23.55 12.83 27.14
CA CYS A 44 -22.18 13.16 27.52
C CYS A 44 -22.19 14.21 28.64
N ASN A 45 -21.29 14.04 29.61
CA ASN A 45 -20.99 15.13 30.54
C ASN A 45 -20.25 16.23 29.77
N LEU A 46 -20.72 17.48 29.90
CA LEU A 46 -20.15 18.65 29.21
C LEU A 46 -18.69 18.92 29.60
N GLU A 47 -18.24 18.44 30.77
CA GLU A 47 -16.86 18.57 31.23
C GLU A 47 -15.86 17.71 30.45
N GLU A 48 -16.30 16.56 29.92
CA GLU A 48 -15.45 15.60 29.20
C GLU A 48 -15.50 15.77 27.67
N ALA A 49 -16.42 16.60 27.17
CA ALA A 49 -16.66 16.82 25.76
C ALA A 49 -15.53 17.64 25.10
N LYS A 50 -14.93 17.12 24.01
CA LYS A 50 -13.90 17.83 23.26
C LYS A 50 -14.51 18.83 22.27
N HIS A 51 -13.75 19.88 21.94
CA HIS A 51 -14.13 20.81 20.89
C HIS A 51 -14.37 20.08 19.55
N ASP A 52 -15.40 20.49 18.81
CA ASP A 52 -15.81 19.97 17.51
C ASP A 52 -16.39 18.53 17.50
N GLU A 53 -16.58 17.93 18.67
CA GLU A 53 -17.20 16.62 18.83
C GLU A 53 -18.73 16.67 18.70
N LYS A 54 -19.35 15.58 18.22
CA LYS A 54 -20.81 15.44 18.22
C LYS A 54 -21.26 14.86 19.56
N ILE A 55 -21.96 15.65 20.37
CA ILE A 55 -22.42 15.26 21.70
C ILE A 55 -23.94 15.21 21.76
N THR A 56 -24.46 14.38 22.65
CA THR A 56 -25.87 14.39 23.07
C THR A 56 -25.94 14.88 24.51
N VAL A 57 -26.79 15.87 24.78
CA VAL A 57 -27.00 16.44 26.11
C VAL A 57 -28.48 16.56 26.43
N THR A 58 -28.84 16.40 27.71
CA THR A 58 -30.21 16.57 28.18
C THR A 58 -30.27 17.75 29.15
N GLY A 59 -31.19 18.68 28.92
CA GLY A 59 -31.28 19.89 29.74
C GLY A 59 -32.62 20.58 29.62
N LYS A 60 -32.82 21.61 30.44
CA LYS A 60 -34.06 22.41 30.47
C LYS A 60 -33.89 23.70 29.68
N ILE A 61 -34.91 24.08 28.91
CA ILE A 61 -34.90 25.35 28.19
C ILE A 61 -34.99 26.52 29.19
N TYR A 62 -34.00 27.41 29.15
CA TYR A 62 -33.85 28.53 30.09
C TYR A 62 -34.10 29.90 29.43
N SER A 63 -34.18 29.97 28.11
CA SER A 63 -34.56 31.19 27.40
C SER A 63 -35.58 30.91 26.31
N GLU A 64 -36.40 31.91 25.98
CA GLU A 64 -37.33 31.81 24.85
C GLU A 64 -36.57 31.63 23.52
N PRO A 65 -37.10 30.80 22.59
CA PRO A 65 -36.48 30.62 21.29
C PRO A 65 -36.53 31.88 20.40
N SER A 66 -35.36 32.46 20.14
CA SER A 66 -35.18 33.61 19.26
C SER A 66 -34.96 33.16 17.81
N LEU A 67 -35.83 33.58 16.89
CA LEU A 67 -35.75 33.23 15.48
C LEU A 67 -35.26 34.43 14.66
N THR A 68 -34.14 34.28 13.98
CA THR A 68 -33.57 35.30 13.09
C THR A 68 -33.48 34.76 11.66
N TYR A 69 -33.82 35.58 10.67
CA TYR A 69 -33.64 35.27 9.26
C TYR A 69 -32.46 36.07 8.71
N TYR A 70 -31.53 35.39 8.05
CA TYR A 70 -30.34 36.02 7.45
C TYR A 70 -30.30 35.89 5.93
N SER A 71 -31.31 35.21 5.34
CA SER A 71 -31.64 35.22 3.91
C SER A 71 -33.07 34.71 3.72
N ARG A 72 -33.69 34.92 2.55
CA ARG A 72 -35.10 34.58 2.25
C ARG A 72 -35.47 33.11 2.48
N LYS A 73 -34.48 32.20 2.50
CA LYS A 73 -34.65 30.75 2.77
C LYS A 73 -33.79 30.22 3.92
N LYS A 74 -33.05 31.07 4.64
CA LYS A 74 -32.14 30.64 5.72
C LYS A 74 -32.52 31.26 7.06
N SER A 75 -32.88 30.42 8.02
CA SER A 75 -33.31 30.82 9.36
C SER A 75 -32.38 30.26 10.43
N ARG A 76 -32.26 30.96 11.55
CA ARG A 76 -31.47 30.56 12.71
C ARG A 76 -32.33 30.71 13.95
N LEU A 77 -32.60 29.60 14.63
CA LEU A 77 -33.29 29.57 15.91
C LEU A 77 -32.25 29.39 17.02
N VAL A 78 -32.25 30.27 18.02
CA VAL A 78 -31.29 30.26 19.12
C VAL A 78 -32.02 30.31 20.46
N PHE A 79 -31.69 29.40 21.36
CA PHE A 79 -32.18 29.37 22.74
C PHE A 79 -31.11 28.84 23.69
N ARG A 80 -31.22 29.17 24.97
CA ARG A 80 -30.32 28.70 26.02
C ARG A 80 -30.91 27.51 26.74
N VAL A 81 -30.04 26.56 27.06
CA VAL A 81 -30.39 25.29 27.69
C VAL A 81 -29.50 25.12 28.90
N LEU A 82 -30.11 24.86 30.05
CA LEU A 82 -29.42 24.51 31.27
C LEU A 82 -29.22 22.99 31.29
N VAL A 83 -27.99 22.55 31.09
CA VAL A 83 -27.57 21.15 31.17
C VAL A 83 -26.76 21.00 32.46
N ASP A 84 -27.26 20.24 33.41
CA ASP A 84 -26.73 20.13 34.78
C ASP A 84 -26.53 21.50 35.45
N ARG A 85 -25.29 22.01 35.48
CA ARG A 85 -24.90 23.33 36.03
C ARG A 85 -24.49 24.34 34.97
N TYR A 86 -24.43 23.94 33.70
CA TYR A 86 -23.90 24.73 32.60
C TYR A 86 -25.01 25.30 31.74
N LEU A 87 -24.94 26.62 31.49
CA LEU A 87 -25.86 27.30 30.59
C LEU A 87 -25.25 27.38 29.20
N ILE A 88 -25.74 26.56 28.28
CA ILE A 88 -25.22 26.45 26.92
C ILE A 88 -26.18 27.06 25.90
N THR A 89 -25.65 27.46 24.74
CA THR A 89 -26.46 28.04 23.66
C THR A 89 -26.71 27.01 22.56
N ALA A 90 -27.97 26.66 22.31
CA ALA A 90 -28.38 25.77 21.23
C ALA A 90 -28.74 26.57 19.98
N VAL A 91 -28.14 26.23 18.84
CA VAL A 91 -28.36 26.89 17.55
C VAL A 91 -28.92 25.89 16.54
N CYS A 92 -30.17 26.10 16.10
CA CYS A 92 -30.79 25.30 15.05
C CYS A 92 -30.85 26.11 13.74
N PHE A 93 -30.24 25.60 12.68
CA PHE A 93 -30.33 26.21 11.34
C PHE A 93 -31.52 25.64 10.56
N ASN A 94 -32.25 26.51 9.86
CA ASN A 94 -33.35 26.19 8.95
C ASN A 94 -34.51 25.37 9.55
N ARG A 95 -34.77 25.51 10.86
CA ARG A 95 -35.85 24.80 11.57
C ARG A 95 -36.79 25.76 12.33
N PRO A 96 -37.54 26.62 11.62
CA PRO A 96 -38.43 27.60 12.26
C PRO A 96 -39.61 26.93 13.00
N TYR A 97 -40.04 25.74 12.57
CA TYR A 97 -41.15 24.99 13.18
C TYR A 97 -40.90 24.60 14.65
N LEU A 98 -39.64 24.54 15.08
CA LEU A 98 -39.28 24.22 16.46
C LEU A 98 -39.66 25.35 17.43
N LYS A 99 -39.81 26.59 16.94
CA LYS A 99 -40.20 27.73 17.79
C LYS A 99 -41.54 27.49 18.50
N ASN A 100 -42.51 26.89 17.79
CA ASN A 100 -43.86 26.66 18.33
C ASN A 100 -43.96 25.36 19.15
N LYS A 101 -42.90 24.54 19.17
CA LYS A 101 -42.86 23.25 19.87
C LYS A 101 -42.03 23.28 21.16
N LEU A 102 -41.33 24.38 21.42
CA LEU A 102 -40.40 24.52 22.54
C LEU A 102 -40.94 25.56 23.51
N SER A 103 -41.21 25.15 24.75
CA SER A 103 -41.65 26.05 25.82
C SER A 103 -40.55 26.23 26.86
N LEU A 104 -40.57 27.35 27.57
CA LEU A 104 -39.70 27.57 28.73
C LEU A 104 -39.86 26.41 29.73
N HIS A 105 -38.74 25.94 30.28
CA HIS A 105 -38.64 24.83 31.25
C HIS A 105 -38.90 23.42 30.69
N ASP A 106 -39.19 23.26 29.40
CA ASP A 106 -39.25 21.93 28.79
C ASP A 106 -37.91 21.23 28.90
N THR A 107 -37.94 19.95 29.27
CA THR A 107 -36.75 19.09 29.23
C THR A 107 -36.58 18.57 27.82
N ILE A 108 -35.42 18.80 27.22
CA ILE A 108 -35.11 18.41 25.85
C ILE A 108 -33.79 17.66 25.78
N THR A 109 -33.69 16.75 24.82
CA THR A 109 -32.44 16.08 24.47
C THR A 109 -31.96 16.61 23.12
N ILE A 110 -30.73 17.12 23.10
CA ILE A 110 -30.12 17.80 21.95
C ILE A 110 -28.90 17.01 21.54
N THR A 111 -28.83 16.67 20.25
CA THR A 111 -27.64 16.07 19.64
C THR A 111 -27.08 17.02 18.59
N GLY A 112 -25.79 17.33 18.67
CA GLY A 112 -25.18 18.32 17.77
C GLY A 112 -23.68 18.48 17.94
N LYS A 113 -23.09 19.34 17.11
CA LYS A 113 -21.65 19.65 17.15
C LYS A 113 -21.36 20.65 18.28
N TRP A 114 -20.45 20.31 19.17
CA TRP A 114 -20.06 21.13 20.33
C TRP A 114 -18.92 22.07 19.99
N ASP A 115 -19.13 23.36 20.24
CA ASP A 115 -18.07 24.37 20.23
C ASP A 115 -17.77 24.77 21.68
N GLN A 116 -16.71 24.17 22.23
CA GLN A 116 -16.24 24.42 23.58
C GLN A 116 -15.87 25.91 23.84
N HIS A 117 -15.32 26.61 22.85
CA HIS A 117 -14.89 28.00 23.01
C HIS A 117 -16.08 28.96 23.13
N ARG A 118 -17.17 28.67 22.42
CA ARG A 118 -18.38 29.49 22.41
C ARG A 118 -19.49 28.97 23.31
N GLN A 119 -19.29 27.81 23.94
CA GLN A 119 -20.32 27.06 24.68
C GLN A 119 -21.62 26.90 23.87
N THR A 120 -21.46 26.63 22.56
CA THR A 120 -22.58 26.51 21.63
C THR A 120 -22.69 25.11 21.07
N ILE A 121 -23.90 24.56 21.05
CA ILE A 121 -24.22 23.34 20.29
C ILE A 121 -24.92 23.72 19.00
N THR A 122 -24.33 23.35 17.87
CA THR A 122 -25.03 23.38 16.58
C THR A 122 -25.92 22.15 16.49
N VAL A 123 -27.23 22.35 16.66
CA VAL A 123 -28.23 21.29 16.81
C VAL A 123 -28.47 20.58 15.49
N GLN A 124 -28.21 19.27 15.47
CA GLN A 124 -28.53 18.39 14.35
C GLN A 124 -29.83 17.62 14.60
N GLU A 125 -30.08 17.21 15.84
CA GLU A 125 -31.30 16.50 16.24
C GLU A 125 -31.80 17.07 17.57
N LEU A 126 -33.12 17.26 17.67
CA LEU A 126 -33.76 17.73 18.89
C LEU A 126 -34.98 16.86 19.15
N LYS A 127 -35.07 16.31 20.36
CA LYS A 127 -36.23 15.57 20.86
C LYS A 127 -36.72 16.17 22.17
N ILE A 128 -38.04 16.26 22.31
CA ILE A 128 -38.68 16.74 23.54
C ILE A 128 -38.79 15.57 24.51
N GLY A 129 -38.41 15.79 25.77
CA GLY A 129 -38.33 14.78 26.82
C GLY A 129 -36.90 14.28 27.10
N THR A 130 -36.77 13.58 28.22
CA THR A 130 -35.57 12.80 28.56
C THR A 130 -35.55 11.56 27.68
N MET A 131 -34.56 11.43 26.79
CA MET A 131 -34.34 10.17 26.08
C MET A 131 -33.92 9.10 27.10
N ILE A 132 -34.88 8.29 27.55
CA ILE A 132 -34.58 6.96 28.07
C ILE A 132 -34.35 6.10 26.84
N ALA A 133 -33.25 6.35 26.12
CA ALA A 133 -32.89 5.52 24.99
C ALA A 133 -32.62 4.13 25.56
N LYS A 134 -33.50 3.16 25.28
CA LYS A 134 -33.27 1.74 25.63
C LYS A 134 -31.96 1.20 25.03
N LYS A 135 -31.37 1.91 24.07
CA LYS A 135 -30.09 1.62 23.42
C LYS A 135 -29.33 2.92 23.21
N GLU A 136 -28.17 3.01 23.85
CA GLU A 136 -27.28 4.17 23.83
C GLU A 136 -26.53 4.33 22.51
N ILE A 137 -26.32 3.23 21.78
CA ILE A 137 -25.61 3.21 20.50
C ILE A 137 -26.51 2.53 19.47
N GLU A 138 -26.78 3.22 18.36
CA GLU A 138 -27.62 2.70 17.28
C GLU A 138 -26.80 2.42 16.00
N PRO A 139 -26.87 1.21 15.45
CA PRO A 139 -26.24 0.90 14.17
C PRO A 139 -27.03 1.51 12.98
N VAL A 140 -26.29 2.00 12.01
CA VAL A 140 -26.79 2.53 10.74
C VAL A 140 -26.35 1.60 9.60
N TYR A 141 -27.34 1.09 8.87
CA TYR A 141 -27.13 0.14 7.77
C TYR A 141 -27.31 0.82 6.43
N SER A 142 -26.57 0.35 5.43
CA SER A 142 -26.84 0.69 4.03
C SER A 142 -28.15 0.02 3.64
N THR A 143 -29.11 0.80 3.15
CA THR A 143 -30.42 0.32 2.70
C THR A 143 -30.70 0.78 1.28
N ARG A 144 -31.38 -0.05 0.48
CA ARG A 144 -31.86 0.29 -0.87
C ARG A 144 -33.37 0.02 -0.97
N GLY A 145 -34.03 0.70 -1.91
CA GLY A 145 -35.46 0.54 -2.14
C GLY A 145 -36.31 0.95 -0.94
N GLU A 146 -37.31 0.13 -0.62
CA GLU A 146 -38.32 0.41 0.41
C GLU A 146 -37.90 0.05 1.83
N ILE A 147 -36.73 -0.57 2.01
CA ILE A 147 -36.26 -1.01 3.33
C ILE A 147 -35.75 0.18 4.12
N THR A 148 -36.37 0.44 5.26
CA THR A 148 -35.89 1.47 6.21
C THR A 148 -34.82 0.90 7.14
N VAL A 149 -33.92 1.76 7.63
CA VAL A 149 -32.91 1.39 8.65
C VAL A 149 -33.56 0.77 9.89
N LYS A 150 -34.73 1.28 10.30
CA LYS A 150 -35.51 0.73 11.43
C LYS A 150 -36.03 -0.68 11.13
N GLY A 151 -36.48 -0.93 9.89
CA GLY A 151 -36.87 -2.26 9.42
C GLY A 151 -35.70 -3.23 9.46
N MET A 152 -34.54 -2.83 8.91
CA MET A 152 -33.32 -3.65 8.91
C MET A 152 -32.89 -4.05 10.33
N ARG A 153 -32.86 -3.09 11.28
CA ARG A 153 -32.57 -3.37 12.70
C ARG A 153 -33.53 -4.40 13.30
N ARG A 154 -34.83 -4.30 12.97
CA ARG A 154 -35.85 -5.22 13.46
C ARG A 154 -35.61 -6.63 12.93
N PHE A 155 -35.35 -6.78 11.63
CA PHE A 155 -35.11 -8.08 10.99
C PHE A 155 -33.86 -8.75 11.53
N ILE A 156 -32.75 -8.01 11.66
CA ILE A 156 -31.51 -8.54 12.25
C ILE A 156 -31.72 -8.95 13.72
N SER A 157 -32.46 -8.16 14.50
CA SER A 157 -32.76 -8.52 15.89
C SER A 157 -33.59 -9.80 16.00
N LEU A 158 -34.53 -10.02 15.08
CA LEU A 158 -35.33 -11.25 15.03
C LEU A 158 -34.49 -12.45 14.60
N ALA A 159 -33.62 -12.28 13.59
CA ALA A 159 -32.67 -13.30 13.15
C ALA A 159 -31.74 -13.73 14.29
N LEU A 160 -31.16 -12.77 15.02
CA LEU A 160 -30.30 -13.05 16.18
C LEU A 160 -31.04 -13.75 17.32
N GLN A 161 -32.33 -13.48 17.51
CA GLN A 161 -33.14 -14.14 18.54
C GLN A 161 -33.53 -15.57 18.15
N GLN A 162 -33.87 -15.80 16.89
CA GLN A 162 -34.35 -17.11 16.41
C GLN A 162 -33.22 -18.09 16.09
N TYR A 163 -32.08 -17.60 15.59
CA TYR A 163 -31.00 -18.43 15.06
C TYR A 163 -29.68 -18.33 15.85
N SER A 164 -29.68 -17.67 17.01
CA SER A 164 -28.49 -17.47 17.86
C SER A 164 -27.72 -18.75 18.16
N ASP A 165 -28.44 -19.84 18.42
CA ASP A 165 -27.85 -21.12 18.84
C ASP A 165 -27.37 -21.97 17.65
N SER A 166 -27.77 -21.60 16.43
CA SER A 166 -27.28 -22.20 15.19
C SER A 166 -25.98 -21.55 14.68
N ILE A 167 -25.47 -20.53 15.37
CA ILE A 167 -24.22 -19.86 15.02
C ILE A 167 -23.06 -20.71 15.52
N VAL A 168 -22.42 -21.41 14.60
CA VAL A 168 -21.21 -22.18 14.87
C VAL A 168 -19.99 -21.27 14.72
N ASP A 169 -19.03 -21.41 15.62
CA ASP A 169 -17.79 -20.64 15.58
C ASP A 169 -16.75 -21.35 14.69
N PRO A 170 -16.34 -20.75 13.55
CA PRO A 170 -15.36 -21.38 12.67
C PRO A 170 -13.94 -21.32 13.24
N LEU A 171 -13.65 -20.46 14.23
CA LEU A 171 -12.30 -20.36 14.77
C LEU A 171 -12.09 -21.31 15.96
N PRO A 172 -11.04 -22.14 15.91
CA PRO A 172 -10.56 -22.98 17.00
C PRO A 172 -10.50 -22.28 18.37
N LEU A 173 -10.76 -23.03 19.44
CA LEU A 173 -10.66 -22.52 20.82
C LEU A 173 -9.24 -22.05 21.15
N SER A 174 -8.23 -22.75 20.62
CA SER A 174 -6.82 -22.39 20.73
C SER A 174 -6.52 -20.97 20.23
N ILE A 175 -7.00 -20.62 19.02
CA ILE A 175 -6.84 -19.28 18.43
C ILE A 175 -7.63 -18.23 19.23
N ARG A 176 -8.85 -18.56 19.66
CA ARG A 176 -9.68 -17.67 20.48
C ARG A 176 -9.02 -17.30 21.79
N GLN A 177 -8.47 -18.27 22.51
CA GLN A 177 -7.81 -18.05 23.79
C GLN A 177 -6.51 -17.27 23.63
N LYS A 178 -5.70 -17.61 22.62
CA LYS A 178 -4.44 -16.92 22.30
C LYS A 178 -4.63 -15.41 22.14
N TYR A 179 -5.68 -14.99 21.43
CA TYR A 179 -5.91 -13.58 21.10
C TYR A 179 -7.00 -12.90 21.94
N ARG A 180 -7.62 -13.64 22.88
CA ARG A 180 -8.76 -13.22 23.70
C ARG A 180 -9.93 -12.70 22.85
N LEU A 181 -10.29 -13.47 21.83
CA LEU A 181 -11.37 -13.12 20.91
C LEU A 181 -12.73 -13.61 21.43
N LEU A 182 -13.75 -12.79 21.22
CA LEU A 182 -15.15 -13.15 21.48
C LEU A 182 -15.57 -14.35 20.63
N SER A 183 -16.59 -15.08 21.07
CA SER A 183 -17.25 -16.06 20.21
C SER A 183 -17.95 -15.38 19.04
N LYS A 184 -18.15 -16.09 17.92
CA LYS A 184 -18.88 -15.54 16.75
C LYS A 184 -20.27 -15.03 17.13
N LYS A 185 -20.98 -15.77 17.98
CA LYS A 185 -22.31 -15.39 18.51
C LYS A 185 -22.27 -14.05 19.27
N GLU A 186 -21.32 -13.88 20.18
CA GLU A 186 -21.15 -12.65 20.94
C GLU A 186 -20.73 -11.48 20.05
N ALA A 187 -19.83 -11.71 19.10
CA ALA A 187 -19.35 -10.69 18.19
C ALA A 187 -20.46 -10.16 17.27
N LEU A 188 -21.25 -11.05 16.65
CA LEU A 188 -22.41 -10.66 15.84
C LEU A 188 -23.44 -9.88 16.66
N ARG A 189 -23.73 -10.35 17.88
CA ARG A 189 -24.64 -9.63 18.78
C ARG A 189 -24.10 -8.25 19.13
N ALA A 190 -22.82 -8.12 19.45
CA ALA A 190 -22.22 -6.84 19.84
C ALA A 190 -22.13 -5.84 18.67
N ILE A 191 -21.92 -6.30 17.42
CA ILE A 191 -21.96 -5.42 16.24
C ILE A 191 -23.38 -4.90 15.96
N HIS A 192 -24.39 -5.76 16.02
CA HIS A 192 -25.76 -5.36 15.67
C HIS A 192 -26.55 -4.76 16.83
N LEU A 193 -26.19 -5.10 18.07
CA LEU A 193 -26.85 -4.68 19.30
C LEU A 193 -25.80 -4.25 20.35
N PRO A 194 -25.02 -3.19 20.07
CA PRO A 194 -23.94 -2.77 20.95
C PRO A 194 -24.45 -2.23 22.29
N LEU A 195 -23.82 -2.68 23.38
CA LEU A 195 -24.02 -2.11 24.71
C LEU A 195 -22.95 -1.09 25.08
N SER A 196 -21.74 -1.18 24.47
CA SER A 196 -20.64 -0.24 24.70
C SER A 196 -19.69 -0.16 23.51
N HIS A 197 -18.93 0.93 23.44
CA HIS A 197 -17.85 1.12 22.46
C HIS A 197 -16.74 0.06 22.60
N GLU A 198 -16.48 -0.41 23.82
CA GLU A 198 -15.49 -1.46 24.05
C GLU A 198 -15.93 -2.80 23.46
N GLN A 199 -17.21 -3.16 23.63
CA GLN A 199 -17.77 -4.36 23.01
C GLN A 199 -17.74 -4.26 21.48
N LEU A 200 -18.06 -3.09 20.91
CA LEU A 200 -17.94 -2.85 19.47
C LEU A 200 -16.52 -3.06 18.98
N LYS A 201 -15.53 -2.54 19.71
CA LYS A 201 -14.12 -2.69 19.36
C LYS A 201 -13.68 -4.15 19.39
N GLN A 202 -14.07 -4.93 20.41
CA GLN A 202 -13.74 -6.36 20.49
C GLN A 202 -14.46 -7.19 19.43
N ALA A 203 -15.73 -6.87 19.16
CA ALA A 203 -16.53 -7.55 18.14
C ALA A 203 -16.00 -7.31 16.73
N ARG A 204 -15.68 -6.05 16.40
CA ARG A 204 -15.02 -5.68 15.14
C ARG A 204 -13.67 -6.38 15.02
N ARG A 205 -12.82 -6.31 16.05
CA ARG A 205 -11.50 -6.97 16.05
C ARG A 205 -11.61 -8.47 15.74
N ARG A 206 -12.59 -9.15 16.34
CA ARG A 206 -12.86 -10.56 16.05
C ARG A 206 -13.29 -10.77 14.61
N LEU A 207 -14.34 -10.09 14.14
CA LEU A 207 -14.90 -10.33 12.81
C LEU A 207 -13.92 -9.96 11.69
N VAL A 208 -13.13 -8.90 11.87
CA VAL A 208 -12.04 -8.54 10.94
C VAL A 208 -10.95 -9.61 10.92
N TYR A 209 -10.57 -10.15 12.09
CA TYR A 209 -9.59 -11.24 12.14
C TYR A 209 -10.11 -12.52 11.47
N GLU A 210 -11.38 -12.89 11.71
CA GLU A 210 -12.01 -14.05 11.07
C GLU A 210 -12.02 -13.88 9.53
N GLU A 211 -12.49 -12.73 9.06
CA GLU A 211 -12.53 -12.40 7.63
C GLU A 211 -11.15 -12.44 6.98
N PHE A 212 -10.13 -11.83 7.62
CA PHE A 212 -8.76 -11.89 7.13
C PHE A 212 -8.15 -13.28 7.19
N LEU A 213 -8.42 -14.08 8.23
CA LEU A 213 -7.89 -15.43 8.33
C LEU A 213 -8.45 -16.33 7.23
N LEU A 214 -9.76 -16.28 7.00
CA LEU A 214 -10.42 -17.06 5.94
C LEU A 214 -9.85 -16.68 4.56
N PHE A 215 -9.68 -15.39 4.31
CA PHE A 215 -9.06 -14.92 3.07
C PHE A 215 -7.60 -15.38 2.93
N GLN A 216 -6.78 -15.24 3.98
CA GLN A 216 -5.37 -15.64 3.95
C GLN A 216 -5.21 -17.16 3.81
N LEU A 217 -6.08 -17.96 4.45
CA LEU A 217 -6.15 -19.41 4.24
C LEU A 217 -6.45 -19.72 2.76
N LYS A 218 -7.45 -19.05 2.17
CA LYS A 218 -7.78 -19.22 0.74
C LYS A 218 -6.57 -18.95 -0.15
N MET A 219 -5.90 -17.82 0.04
CA MET A 219 -4.73 -17.42 -0.76
C MET A 219 -3.57 -18.39 -0.61
N GLN A 220 -3.25 -18.80 0.62
CA GLN A 220 -2.12 -19.69 0.86
C GLN A 220 -2.39 -21.14 0.44
N ALA A 221 -3.64 -21.60 0.52
CA ALA A 221 -4.04 -22.87 -0.04
C ALA A 221 -3.85 -22.83 -1.56
N LEU A 222 -4.38 -21.79 -2.22
CA LEU A 222 -4.23 -21.62 -3.67
C LEU A 222 -2.75 -21.63 -4.09
N ARG A 223 -1.90 -20.89 -3.38
CA ARG A 223 -0.44 -20.88 -3.61
C ARG A 223 0.16 -22.28 -3.50
N LYS A 224 -0.17 -23.02 -2.43
CA LYS A 224 0.34 -24.37 -2.21
C LYS A 224 -0.07 -25.30 -3.36
N PHE A 225 -1.35 -25.31 -3.74
CA PHE A 225 -1.84 -26.15 -4.83
C PHE A 225 -1.25 -25.74 -6.18
N GLN A 226 -1.21 -24.45 -6.51
CA GLN A 226 -0.61 -23.96 -7.76
C GLN A 226 0.88 -24.33 -7.84
N ARG A 227 1.63 -24.15 -6.75
CA ARG A 227 3.05 -24.53 -6.68
C ARG A 227 3.20 -26.03 -6.93
N GLU A 228 2.42 -26.87 -6.24
CA GLU A 228 2.44 -28.33 -6.38
C GLU A 228 2.08 -28.82 -7.80
N HIS A 229 1.23 -28.07 -8.53
CA HIS A 229 0.84 -28.40 -9.91
C HIS A 229 1.74 -27.74 -10.98
N SER A 230 2.65 -26.84 -10.58
CA SER A 230 3.59 -26.20 -11.50
C SER A 230 4.86 -27.03 -11.64
N ALA A 231 5.01 -27.74 -12.75
CA ALA A 231 6.29 -28.37 -13.08
C ALA A 231 7.34 -27.26 -13.33
N GLY A 232 8.40 -27.27 -12.51
CA GLY A 232 9.52 -26.35 -12.60
C GLY A 232 10.84 -27.05 -12.90
N ILE A 233 11.92 -26.29 -12.78
CA ILE A 233 13.29 -26.77 -12.93
C ILE A 233 13.86 -26.99 -11.52
N SER A 234 14.25 -28.22 -11.19
CA SER A 234 15.00 -28.49 -9.96
C SER A 234 16.50 -28.23 -10.20
N HIS A 235 16.98 -27.10 -9.69
CA HIS A 235 18.36 -26.69 -9.83
C HIS A 235 19.26 -27.48 -8.88
N SER A 236 20.31 -28.11 -9.44
CA SER A 236 21.35 -28.80 -8.67
C SER A 236 22.70 -28.12 -8.92
N PHE A 237 23.24 -27.48 -7.88
CA PHE A 237 24.49 -26.72 -7.95
C PHE A 237 25.37 -26.97 -6.73
N SER A 238 26.69 -26.82 -6.91
CA SER A 238 27.67 -26.96 -5.83
C SER A 238 27.56 -25.80 -4.84
N THR A 239 27.22 -26.11 -3.59
CA THR A 239 27.16 -25.14 -2.50
C THR A 239 28.53 -24.55 -2.18
N GLU A 240 29.61 -25.33 -2.35
CA GLU A 240 30.98 -24.87 -2.12
C GLU A 240 31.40 -23.78 -3.11
N LYS A 241 31.13 -23.97 -4.41
CA LYS A 241 31.43 -22.96 -5.44
C LYS A 241 30.61 -21.69 -5.24
N LEU A 242 29.33 -21.84 -4.89
CA LEU A 242 28.45 -20.71 -4.59
C LEU A 242 28.93 -19.92 -3.36
N GLN A 243 29.34 -20.63 -2.30
CA GLN A 243 29.88 -20.00 -1.10
C GLN A 243 31.21 -19.31 -1.38
N ALA A 244 32.12 -19.92 -2.15
CA ALA A 244 33.36 -19.30 -2.58
C ALA A 244 33.12 -18.00 -3.36
N PHE A 245 32.06 -17.93 -4.17
CA PHE A 245 31.64 -16.68 -4.81
C PHE A 245 31.16 -15.64 -3.81
N ILE A 246 30.29 -16.01 -2.87
CA ILE A 246 29.82 -15.10 -1.83
C ILE A 246 30.99 -14.56 -1.00
N ASP A 247 31.97 -15.39 -0.68
CA ASP A 247 33.15 -15.02 0.11
C ASP A 247 34.14 -14.15 -0.69
N SER A 248 34.11 -14.23 -2.02
CA SER A 248 34.93 -13.38 -2.92
C SER A 248 34.38 -11.95 -3.07
N LEU A 249 33.16 -11.69 -2.61
CA LEU A 249 32.55 -10.37 -2.72
C LEU A 249 33.37 -9.34 -1.92
N PRO A 250 33.50 -8.09 -2.41
CA PRO A 250 34.29 -7.05 -1.75
C PRO A 250 33.64 -6.52 -0.44
N PHE A 251 32.48 -7.05 -0.06
CA PHE A 251 31.73 -6.68 1.13
C PHE A 251 30.96 -7.89 1.68
N PRO A 252 30.73 -7.96 3.00
CA PRO A 252 29.90 -9.01 3.58
C PRO A 252 28.41 -8.74 3.31
N LEU A 253 27.66 -9.82 3.08
CA LEU A 253 26.20 -9.76 3.00
C LEU A 253 25.56 -9.42 4.36
N THR A 254 24.49 -8.64 4.33
CA THR A 254 23.63 -8.39 5.51
C THR A 254 22.86 -9.66 5.92
N ASN A 255 22.29 -9.70 7.12
CA ASN A 255 21.50 -10.86 7.53
C ASN A 255 20.23 -10.96 6.68
N ALA A 256 19.63 -9.81 6.34
CA ALA A 256 18.49 -9.76 5.42
C ALA A 256 18.85 -10.32 4.04
N GLN A 257 19.99 -9.93 3.47
CA GLN A 257 20.46 -10.47 2.18
C GLN A 257 20.71 -11.98 2.25
N LYS A 258 21.35 -12.49 3.31
CA LYS A 258 21.58 -13.92 3.51
C LYS A 258 20.28 -14.71 3.59
N ARG A 259 19.31 -14.21 4.37
CA ARG A 259 17.96 -14.80 4.49
C ARG A 259 17.27 -14.86 3.14
N VAL A 260 17.24 -13.75 2.41
CA VAL A 260 16.61 -13.69 1.08
C VAL A 260 17.28 -14.60 0.07
N VAL A 261 18.62 -14.64 0.04
CA VAL A 261 19.37 -15.56 -0.82
C VAL A 261 19.01 -17.01 -0.49
N HIS A 262 18.94 -17.38 0.79
CA HIS A 262 18.53 -18.72 1.21
C HIS A 262 17.11 -19.05 0.74
N GLU A 263 16.14 -18.16 0.97
CA GLU A 263 14.75 -18.33 0.53
C GLU A 263 14.66 -18.57 -1.00
N ILE A 264 15.43 -17.82 -1.80
CA ILE A 264 15.45 -17.99 -3.26
C ILE A 264 16.12 -19.32 -3.66
N LEU A 265 17.25 -19.66 -3.05
CA LEU A 265 17.99 -20.89 -3.38
C LEU A 265 17.22 -22.17 -2.98
N GLU A 266 16.43 -22.12 -1.90
CA GLU A 266 15.52 -23.21 -1.54
C GLU A 266 14.41 -23.39 -2.58
N ASP A 267 13.84 -22.29 -3.08
CA ASP A 267 12.84 -22.35 -4.14
C ASP A 267 13.43 -22.89 -5.44
N MET A 268 14.63 -22.45 -5.85
CA MET A 268 15.30 -22.94 -7.07
C MET A 268 15.62 -24.44 -7.01
N LYS A 269 15.89 -24.99 -5.82
CA LYS A 269 16.12 -26.44 -5.65
C LYS A 269 14.83 -27.26 -5.71
N SER A 270 13.69 -26.62 -5.46
CA SER A 270 12.37 -27.24 -5.47
C SER A 270 12.04 -27.84 -6.85
N PRO A 271 11.24 -28.93 -6.94
CA PRO A 271 10.73 -29.41 -8.22
C PRO A 271 9.67 -28.47 -8.84
N TYR A 272 9.23 -27.47 -8.07
CA TYR A 272 8.22 -26.50 -8.47
C TYR A 272 8.86 -25.21 -8.92
N ARG A 273 8.18 -24.52 -9.84
CA ARG A 273 8.65 -23.24 -10.37
C ARG A 273 8.66 -22.15 -9.29
N MET A 274 9.75 -21.41 -9.16
CA MET A 274 9.79 -20.19 -8.35
C MET A 274 9.01 -19.05 -9.01
N ASN A 275 8.16 -18.37 -8.23
CA ASN A 275 7.50 -17.12 -8.60
C ASN A 275 7.56 -16.13 -7.42
N ARG A 276 8.62 -15.31 -7.38
CA ARG A 276 8.98 -14.52 -6.19
C ARG A 276 9.18 -13.05 -6.50
N LEU A 277 8.72 -12.18 -5.60
CA LEU A 277 8.98 -10.75 -5.56
C LEU A 277 10.05 -10.46 -4.48
N LEU A 278 11.22 -10.05 -4.94
CA LEU A 278 12.26 -9.45 -4.12
C LEU A 278 12.01 -7.96 -3.95
N GLN A 279 11.73 -7.57 -2.73
CA GLN A 279 11.54 -6.19 -2.34
C GLN A 279 12.69 -5.72 -1.45
N GLY A 280 13.16 -4.52 -1.70
CA GLY A 280 14.15 -3.89 -0.83
C GLY A 280 14.27 -2.42 -1.16
N ASP A 281 14.72 -1.63 -0.20
CA ASP A 281 14.93 -0.21 -0.40
C ASP A 281 15.95 0.08 -1.53
N VAL A 282 15.96 1.29 -2.05
CA VAL A 282 16.95 1.76 -3.03
C VAL A 282 18.34 1.63 -2.41
N GLY A 283 19.19 0.80 -3.01
CA GLY A 283 20.54 0.54 -2.51
C GLY A 283 20.63 -0.45 -1.34
N SER A 284 19.57 -1.23 -1.07
CA SER A 284 19.62 -2.37 -0.13
C SER A 284 20.45 -3.57 -0.64
N GLY A 285 20.96 -3.50 -1.87
CA GLY A 285 21.79 -4.55 -2.48
C GLY A 285 21.02 -5.60 -3.29
N LYS A 286 19.83 -5.29 -3.82
CA LYS A 286 19.07 -6.21 -4.71
C LYS A 286 19.93 -6.80 -5.85
N THR A 287 20.81 -5.99 -6.44
CA THR A 287 21.71 -6.43 -7.51
C THR A 287 22.68 -7.54 -7.08
N VAL A 288 23.14 -7.56 -5.82
CA VAL A 288 24.04 -8.63 -5.36
C VAL A 288 23.27 -9.94 -5.18
N VAL A 289 22.02 -9.86 -4.71
CA VAL A 289 21.13 -11.02 -4.63
C VAL A 289 20.90 -11.58 -6.04
N ALA A 290 20.59 -10.72 -7.02
CA ALA A 290 20.44 -11.11 -8.41
C ALA A 290 21.71 -11.79 -8.97
N ALA A 291 22.90 -11.27 -8.68
CA ALA A 291 24.17 -11.87 -9.11
C ALA A 291 24.37 -13.28 -8.55
N ILE A 292 24.08 -13.49 -7.26
CA ILE A 292 24.22 -14.80 -6.58
C ILE A 292 23.26 -15.83 -7.20
N VAL A 293 22.01 -15.46 -7.45
CA VAL A 293 21.01 -16.42 -7.97
C VAL A 293 21.21 -16.71 -9.47
N LEU A 294 21.69 -15.73 -10.24
CA LEU A 294 22.15 -15.96 -11.62
C LEU A 294 23.34 -16.91 -11.67
N TYR A 295 24.30 -16.76 -10.73
CA TYR A 295 25.42 -17.68 -10.62
C TYR A 295 24.99 -19.10 -10.23
N ALA A 296 23.99 -19.23 -9.34
CA ALA A 296 23.40 -20.54 -9.01
C ALA A 296 22.73 -21.21 -10.22
N ALA A 297 22.03 -20.45 -11.07
CA ALA A 297 21.46 -20.95 -12.32
C ALA A 297 22.57 -21.45 -13.28
N TYR A 298 23.65 -20.67 -13.44
CA TYR A 298 24.82 -21.05 -14.22
C TYR A 298 25.47 -22.34 -13.70
N LEU A 299 25.69 -22.46 -12.39
CA LEU A 299 26.25 -23.66 -11.77
C LEU A 299 25.37 -24.91 -11.98
N SER A 300 24.07 -24.72 -12.25
CA SER A 300 23.13 -25.79 -12.57
C SER A 300 23.13 -26.17 -14.06
N GLY A 301 23.94 -25.50 -14.89
CA GLY A 301 23.99 -25.68 -16.34
C GLY A 301 22.84 -25.00 -17.08
N TYR A 302 22.28 -23.92 -16.53
CA TYR A 302 21.21 -23.12 -17.15
C TYR A 302 21.66 -21.68 -17.39
N GLN A 303 21.07 -21.06 -18.41
CA GLN A 303 21.23 -19.64 -18.70
C GLN A 303 20.31 -18.79 -17.82
N GLY A 304 20.74 -17.55 -17.55
CA GLY A 304 19.95 -16.54 -16.84
C GLY A 304 19.66 -15.32 -17.70
N ALA A 305 18.51 -14.69 -17.48
CA ALA A 305 18.14 -13.43 -18.13
C ALA A 305 17.77 -12.37 -17.10
N LEU A 306 18.28 -11.14 -17.25
CA LEU A 306 17.88 -9.98 -16.45
C LEU A 306 17.29 -8.90 -17.36
N MET A 307 15.98 -8.69 -17.25
CA MET A 307 15.25 -7.66 -17.98
C MET A 307 15.12 -6.38 -17.15
N VAL A 308 15.43 -5.24 -17.79
CA VAL A 308 15.59 -3.93 -17.14
C VAL A 308 14.92 -2.85 -17.99
N PRO A 309 14.27 -1.80 -17.43
CA PRO A 309 13.38 -0.93 -18.21
C PRO A 309 14.08 0.00 -19.20
N THR A 310 15.36 0.34 -18.99
CA THR A 310 16.10 1.25 -19.86
C THR A 310 17.50 0.76 -20.20
N GLU A 311 18.02 1.24 -21.34
CA GLU A 311 19.34 0.86 -21.82
C GLU A 311 20.44 1.27 -20.84
N ILE A 312 20.37 2.47 -20.25
CA ILE A 312 21.37 2.94 -19.27
C ILE A 312 21.42 2.01 -18.05
N LEU A 313 20.26 1.58 -17.54
CA LEU A 313 20.22 0.63 -16.44
C LEU A 313 20.78 -0.73 -16.87
N ALA A 314 20.43 -1.21 -18.07
CA ALA A 314 20.95 -2.46 -18.61
C ALA A 314 22.48 -2.42 -18.74
N GLU A 315 23.05 -1.32 -19.25
CA GLU A 315 24.51 -1.09 -19.30
C GLU A 315 25.14 -1.11 -17.90
N GLN A 316 24.55 -0.42 -16.92
CA GLN A 316 25.04 -0.40 -15.54
C GLN A 316 25.01 -1.78 -14.89
N HIS A 317 23.92 -2.53 -15.07
CA HIS A 317 23.82 -3.90 -14.59
C HIS A 317 24.83 -4.82 -15.28
N ALA A 318 25.00 -4.69 -16.60
CA ALA A 318 25.98 -5.48 -17.36
C ALA A 318 27.40 -5.22 -16.91
N GLN A 319 27.79 -3.96 -16.73
CA GLN A 319 29.12 -3.62 -16.22
C GLN A 319 29.35 -4.18 -14.81
N SER A 320 28.37 -4.01 -13.91
CA SER A 320 28.49 -4.49 -12.52
C SER A 320 28.51 -6.02 -12.43
N LEU A 321 27.65 -6.72 -13.16
CA LEU A 321 27.58 -8.18 -13.15
C LEU A 321 28.81 -8.79 -13.83
N LYS A 322 29.29 -8.20 -14.92
CA LYS A 322 30.53 -8.64 -15.58
C LYS A 322 31.71 -8.51 -14.63
N GLN A 323 31.85 -7.39 -13.92
CA GLN A 323 32.93 -7.21 -12.94
C GLN A 323 32.87 -8.24 -11.79
N LEU A 324 31.67 -8.57 -11.31
CA LEU A 324 31.49 -9.54 -10.21
C LEU A 324 31.69 -10.99 -10.66
N LEU A 325 31.23 -11.36 -11.85
CA LEU A 325 31.17 -12.76 -12.31
C LEU A 325 32.33 -13.18 -13.22
N GLN A 326 33.09 -12.23 -13.76
CA GLN A 326 34.28 -12.51 -14.57
C GLN A 326 35.32 -13.40 -13.85
N PRO A 327 35.61 -13.23 -12.53
CA PRO A 327 36.51 -14.14 -11.80
C PRO A 327 36.03 -15.60 -11.78
N MET A 328 34.74 -15.84 -12.04
CA MET A 328 34.12 -17.15 -12.06
C MET A 328 33.97 -17.74 -13.47
N ASN A 329 34.57 -17.11 -14.49
CA ASN A 329 34.49 -17.49 -15.90
C ASN A 329 33.06 -17.56 -16.46
N VAL A 330 32.16 -16.70 -15.96
CA VAL A 330 30.78 -16.60 -16.45
C VAL A 330 30.71 -15.56 -17.57
N SER A 331 30.13 -15.93 -18.70
CA SER A 331 29.91 -15.07 -19.86
C SER A 331 28.66 -14.20 -19.66
N VAL A 332 28.86 -12.88 -19.52
CA VAL A 332 27.78 -11.90 -19.33
C VAL A 332 27.75 -10.94 -20.52
N GLU A 333 26.62 -10.89 -21.23
CA GLU A 333 26.43 -10.06 -22.43
C GLU A 333 25.19 -9.15 -22.35
N LEU A 334 25.24 -8.06 -23.11
CA LEU A 334 24.21 -7.01 -23.14
C LEU A 334 23.42 -7.04 -24.45
N LEU A 335 22.09 -7.11 -24.36
CA LEU A 335 21.16 -7.05 -25.49
C LEU A 335 20.15 -5.91 -25.32
N THR A 336 20.38 -4.80 -26.01
CA THR A 336 19.50 -3.61 -26.04
C THR A 336 19.04 -3.31 -27.47
N SER A 337 18.12 -2.35 -27.62
CA SER A 337 17.66 -1.88 -28.95
C SER A 337 18.76 -1.16 -29.75
N SER A 338 19.78 -0.64 -29.06
CA SER A 338 20.98 -0.04 -29.68
C SER A 338 21.95 -1.08 -30.28
N VAL A 339 21.93 -2.35 -29.85
CA VAL A 339 22.76 -3.41 -30.43
C VAL A 339 22.19 -3.87 -31.77
N LYS A 340 22.82 -3.46 -32.88
CA LYS A 340 22.35 -3.70 -34.27
C LYS A 340 23.41 -4.41 -35.14
N GLY A 341 22.96 -4.94 -36.27
CA GLY A 341 23.83 -5.47 -37.33
C GLY A 341 24.53 -6.77 -36.95
N LYS A 342 25.80 -6.91 -37.35
CA LYS A 342 26.58 -8.14 -37.20
C LYS A 342 26.72 -8.59 -35.74
N LYS A 343 26.99 -7.64 -34.82
CA LYS A 343 27.13 -7.92 -33.38
C LYS A 343 25.88 -8.56 -32.77
N ARG A 344 24.69 -8.10 -33.18
CA ARG A 344 23.43 -8.69 -32.72
C ARG A 344 23.30 -10.13 -33.19
N LYS A 345 23.58 -10.41 -34.47
CA LYS A 345 23.50 -11.77 -35.01
C LYS A 345 24.45 -12.72 -34.29
N GLU A 346 25.71 -12.31 -34.12
CA GLU A 346 26.72 -13.09 -33.39
C GLU A 346 26.26 -13.38 -31.94
N LEU A 347 25.69 -12.40 -31.24
CA LEU A 347 25.19 -12.59 -29.87
C LEU A 347 23.98 -13.52 -29.81
N LEU A 348 23.04 -13.43 -30.76
CA LEU A 348 21.88 -14.32 -30.83
C LEU A 348 22.28 -15.77 -31.13
N GLU A 349 23.26 -15.96 -32.02
CA GLU A 349 23.83 -17.29 -32.31
C GLU A 349 24.51 -17.87 -31.06
N GLN A 350 25.30 -17.07 -30.34
CA GLN A 350 25.95 -17.49 -29.10
C GLN A 350 24.95 -17.79 -27.98
N LEU A 351 23.84 -17.05 -27.91
CA LEU A 351 22.77 -17.28 -26.94
C LEU A 351 22.05 -18.61 -27.21
N ALA A 352 21.77 -18.89 -28.49
CA ALA A 352 21.13 -20.13 -28.93
C ALA A 352 22.05 -21.36 -28.82
N SER A 353 23.37 -21.16 -28.93
CA SER A 353 24.37 -22.23 -28.74
C SER A 353 24.75 -22.48 -27.28
N GLY A 354 24.34 -21.60 -26.36
CA GLY A 354 24.69 -21.69 -24.93
C GLY A 354 26.07 -21.14 -24.57
N SER A 355 26.72 -20.39 -25.46
CA SER A 355 28.03 -19.77 -25.19
C SER A 355 27.93 -18.50 -24.33
N VAL A 356 26.73 -17.91 -24.23
CA VAL A 356 26.39 -16.83 -23.30
C VAL A 356 25.65 -17.42 -22.11
N ASP A 357 26.17 -17.23 -20.90
CA ASP A 357 25.57 -17.78 -19.68
C ASP A 357 24.47 -16.85 -19.14
N ILE A 358 24.72 -15.55 -19.16
CA ILE A 358 23.82 -14.53 -18.64
C ILE A 358 23.64 -13.43 -19.67
N VAL A 359 22.39 -13.10 -19.98
CA VAL A 359 22.05 -11.95 -20.82
C VAL A 359 21.31 -10.89 -20.01
N ILE A 360 21.71 -9.64 -20.20
CA ILE A 360 21.06 -8.48 -19.59
C ILE A 360 20.50 -7.64 -20.72
N GLY A 361 19.27 -7.17 -20.60
CA GLY A 361 18.66 -6.44 -21.70
C GLY A 361 17.39 -5.71 -21.35
N THR A 362 16.91 -4.94 -22.33
CA THR A 362 15.63 -4.24 -22.24
C THR A 362 14.51 -5.10 -22.82
N HIS A 363 13.44 -4.49 -23.31
CA HIS A 363 12.40 -5.14 -24.13
C HIS A 363 12.96 -5.86 -25.37
N ALA A 364 14.25 -5.67 -25.72
CA ALA A 364 14.90 -6.45 -26.75
C ALA A 364 14.92 -7.97 -26.43
N LEU A 365 14.92 -8.37 -25.15
CA LEU A 365 14.94 -9.79 -24.74
C LEU A 365 13.67 -10.57 -25.09
N ILE A 366 12.55 -9.87 -25.27
CA ILE A 366 11.24 -10.49 -25.56
C ILE A 366 10.92 -10.53 -27.05
N GLN A 367 11.86 -10.14 -27.91
CA GLN A 367 11.67 -10.20 -29.37
C GLN A 367 11.71 -11.66 -29.85
N ASP A 368 11.00 -11.98 -30.93
CA ASP A 368 10.83 -13.34 -31.42
C ASP A 368 12.15 -14.02 -31.83
N ASP A 369 13.13 -13.24 -32.29
CA ASP A 369 14.44 -13.71 -32.72
C ASP A 369 15.38 -14.13 -31.57
N VAL A 370 15.04 -13.80 -30.33
CA VAL A 370 15.83 -14.17 -29.14
C VAL A 370 15.48 -15.59 -28.69
N ASN A 371 16.40 -16.52 -28.89
CA ASN A 371 16.24 -17.92 -28.49
C ASN A 371 17.37 -18.33 -27.54
N PHE A 372 16.98 -18.91 -26.41
CA PHE A 372 17.91 -19.44 -25.41
C PHE A 372 18.15 -20.93 -25.66
N HIS A 373 19.35 -21.41 -25.37
CA HIS A 373 19.64 -22.83 -25.35
C HIS A 373 18.93 -23.52 -24.17
N LYS A 374 19.09 -22.98 -22.96
CA LYS A 374 18.55 -23.56 -21.72
C LYS A 374 18.29 -22.51 -20.64
N LEU A 375 17.29 -21.66 -20.85
CA LEU A 375 16.91 -20.61 -19.89
C LEU A 375 16.31 -21.23 -18.62
N GLY A 376 16.94 -21.00 -17.47
CA GLY A 376 16.49 -21.51 -16.16
C GLY A 376 15.98 -20.45 -15.20
N LEU A 377 16.46 -19.21 -15.31
CA LEU A 377 16.07 -18.12 -14.41
C LEU A 377 15.82 -16.81 -15.18
N VAL A 378 14.70 -16.17 -14.89
CA VAL A 378 14.33 -14.85 -15.42
C VAL A 378 14.17 -13.88 -14.26
N ILE A 379 14.92 -12.78 -14.32
CA ILE A 379 14.83 -11.68 -13.38
C ILE A 379 14.25 -10.45 -14.10
N THR A 380 13.27 -9.79 -13.51
CA THR A 380 12.74 -8.50 -14.02
C THR A 380 12.89 -7.44 -12.95
N ASP A 381 13.70 -6.41 -13.22
CA ASP A 381 13.85 -5.26 -12.32
C ASP A 381 12.83 -4.16 -12.60
N GLU A 382 12.42 -3.42 -11.57
CA GLU A 382 11.37 -2.40 -11.63
C GLU A 382 10.10 -2.87 -12.35
N GLN A 383 9.58 -4.04 -11.93
CA GLN A 383 8.52 -4.76 -12.65
C GLN A 383 7.28 -3.93 -13.02
N HIS A 384 6.96 -2.88 -12.26
CA HIS A 384 5.80 -2.02 -12.47
C HIS A 384 5.88 -1.21 -13.78
N ARG A 385 7.05 -1.15 -14.42
CA ARG A 385 7.25 -0.52 -15.74
C ARG A 385 6.93 -1.46 -16.92
N PHE A 386 6.71 -2.75 -16.66
CA PHE A 386 6.47 -3.75 -17.69
C PHE A 386 5.02 -4.23 -17.69
N GLY A 387 4.46 -4.39 -18.89
CA GLY A 387 3.12 -4.95 -19.07
C GLY A 387 3.04 -6.42 -18.64
N VAL A 388 1.83 -6.91 -18.38
CA VAL A 388 1.57 -8.34 -18.07
C VAL A 388 2.05 -9.24 -19.22
N GLU A 389 1.75 -8.87 -20.47
CA GLU A 389 2.15 -9.64 -21.66
C GLU A 389 3.67 -9.70 -21.85
N GLN A 390 4.39 -8.61 -21.61
CA GLN A 390 5.86 -8.59 -21.73
C GLN A 390 6.52 -9.58 -20.77
N ARG A 391 6.02 -9.64 -19.52
CA ARG A 391 6.49 -10.61 -18.51
C ARG A 391 6.14 -12.05 -18.89
N ARG A 392 4.99 -12.26 -19.54
CA ARG A 392 4.57 -13.57 -20.02
C ARG A 392 5.50 -14.08 -21.13
N ILE A 393 5.77 -13.27 -22.15
CA ILE A 393 6.61 -13.62 -23.30
C ILE A 393 8.01 -14.05 -22.83
N LEU A 394 8.65 -13.29 -21.94
CA LEU A 394 9.99 -13.64 -21.46
C LEU A 394 10.01 -14.99 -20.73
N ARG A 395 8.94 -15.31 -20.01
CA ARG A 395 8.78 -16.59 -19.31
C ARG A 395 8.53 -17.75 -20.28
N GLU A 396 7.86 -17.50 -21.40
CA GLU A 396 7.59 -18.51 -22.43
C GLU A 396 8.83 -18.83 -23.30
N LYS A 397 9.89 -18.01 -23.23
CA LYS A 397 11.19 -18.28 -23.89
C LYS A 397 11.97 -19.46 -23.29
N GLY A 398 11.57 -19.97 -22.12
CA GLY A 398 12.17 -21.15 -21.48
C GLY A 398 11.11 -22.20 -21.11
N GLN A 399 11.55 -23.43 -20.87
CA GLN A 399 10.68 -24.49 -20.36
C GLN A 399 10.47 -24.33 -18.85
N SER A 400 9.47 -23.54 -18.45
CA SER A 400 9.14 -23.25 -17.05
C SER A 400 10.31 -22.67 -16.23
N PRO A 401 10.97 -21.59 -16.68
CA PRO A 401 12.05 -20.97 -15.92
C PRO A 401 11.53 -20.36 -14.61
N ASP A 402 12.38 -20.37 -13.60
CA ASP A 402 12.15 -19.65 -12.35
C ASP A 402 12.03 -18.15 -12.60
N VAL A 403 11.15 -17.47 -11.86
CA VAL A 403 10.86 -16.05 -12.07
C VAL A 403 11.08 -15.27 -10.78
N LEU A 404 11.94 -14.25 -10.86
CA LEU A 404 12.23 -13.31 -9.79
C LEU A 404 11.91 -11.88 -10.25
N PHE A 405 10.96 -11.24 -9.59
CA PHE A 405 10.67 -9.82 -9.77
C PHE A 405 11.44 -9.01 -8.72
N MET A 406 11.98 -7.85 -9.11
CA MET A 406 12.58 -6.91 -8.19
C MET A 406 11.83 -5.58 -8.20
N THR A 407 11.71 -4.97 -7.03
CA THR A 407 11.16 -3.61 -6.92
C THR A 407 11.92 -2.79 -5.87
N ALA A 408 12.10 -1.51 -6.18
CA ALA A 408 12.60 -0.53 -5.22
C ALA A 408 11.50 0.11 -4.38
N THR A 409 10.24 0.02 -4.78
CA THR A 409 9.12 0.56 -4.00
C THR A 409 8.84 -0.35 -2.79
N PRO A 410 9.01 0.16 -1.57
CA PRO A 410 8.66 -0.61 -0.40
C PRO A 410 7.13 -0.64 -0.30
N ILE A 411 6.50 -1.78 -0.54
CA ILE A 411 5.10 -2.04 -0.23
C ILE A 411 5.06 -2.86 1.06
N PRO A 412 4.23 -2.52 2.06
CA PRO A 412 4.10 -3.37 3.25
C PRO A 412 3.87 -4.84 2.85
N ARG A 413 4.64 -5.77 3.43
CA ARG A 413 4.68 -7.20 3.01
C ARG A 413 3.29 -7.78 2.84
N THR A 414 2.43 -7.49 3.80
CA THR A 414 1.07 -8.03 3.90
C THR A 414 0.18 -7.52 2.77
N LEU A 415 0.38 -6.27 2.34
CA LEU A 415 -0.29 -5.70 1.17
C LEU A 415 0.28 -6.28 -0.13
N ALA A 416 1.60 -6.40 -0.22
CA ALA A 416 2.24 -7.02 -1.38
C ALA A 416 1.72 -8.44 -1.59
N ILE A 417 1.63 -9.27 -0.55
CA ILE A 417 1.10 -10.64 -0.62
C ILE A 417 -0.38 -10.67 -0.99
N THR A 418 -1.18 -9.75 -0.45
CA THR A 418 -2.63 -9.69 -0.71
C THR A 418 -2.92 -9.24 -2.15
N VAL A 419 -2.21 -8.21 -2.63
CA VAL A 419 -2.39 -7.62 -3.96
C VAL A 419 -1.76 -8.49 -5.05
N PHE A 420 -0.57 -9.01 -4.77
CA PHE A 420 0.18 -9.82 -5.73
C PHE A 420 -0.05 -11.31 -5.57
N GLY A 421 -1.03 -11.71 -4.74
CA GLY A 421 -1.76 -12.98 -4.70
C GLY A 421 -0.95 -14.27 -4.90
N GLU A 422 -0.45 -14.47 -6.11
CA GLU A 422 0.29 -15.64 -6.60
C GLU A 422 1.81 -15.61 -6.32
N MET A 423 2.37 -14.48 -5.86
CA MET A 423 3.82 -14.33 -5.67
C MET A 423 4.26 -14.50 -4.21
N ASP A 424 5.37 -15.23 -3.99
CA ASP A 424 6.09 -15.22 -2.71
C ASP A 424 6.88 -13.92 -2.55
N VAL A 425 6.94 -13.36 -1.35
CA VAL A 425 7.57 -12.04 -1.13
C VAL A 425 8.75 -12.17 -0.17
N SER A 426 9.93 -11.81 -0.66
CA SER A 426 11.17 -11.66 0.11
C SER A 426 11.47 -10.19 0.34
N ILE A 427 11.85 -9.83 1.56
CA ILE A 427 12.15 -8.44 1.94
C ILE A 427 13.58 -8.31 2.43
N ILE A 428 14.31 -7.36 1.86
CA ILE A 428 15.58 -6.86 2.38
C ILE A 428 15.28 -5.61 3.23
N ASP A 429 15.20 -5.81 4.54
CA ASP A 429 14.91 -4.83 5.59
C ASP A 429 16.18 -4.25 6.26
N GLU A 430 17.36 -4.64 5.80
CA GLU A 430 18.64 -4.13 6.29
C GLU A 430 19.43 -3.40 5.20
N MET A 431 20.03 -2.26 5.54
CA MET A 431 20.97 -1.55 4.68
C MET A 431 22.41 -2.06 4.86
N PRO A 432 23.24 -2.08 3.80
CA PRO A 432 24.65 -2.43 3.90
C PRO A 432 25.44 -1.52 4.87
N LYS A 433 26.42 -2.10 5.58
CA LYS A 433 27.30 -1.34 6.48
C LYS A 433 28.13 -0.31 5.71
N GLY A 434 28.27 0.89 6.26
CA GLY A 434 29.08 1.99 5.69
C GLY A 434 28.29 3.05 4.92
N ARG A 435 27.00 2.83 4.64
CA ARG A 435 26.15 3.85 4.02
C ARG A 435 25.76 4.93 5.03
N LYS A 436 26.09 6.19 4.74
CA LYS A 436 25.67 7.34 5.55
C LYS A 436 24.18 7.61 5.34
N LYS A 437 23.48 7.98 6.43
CA LYS A 437 22.07 8.39 6.36
C LYS A 437 21.97 9.70 5.58
N ILE A 438 20.93 9.83 4.76
CA ILE A 438 20.67 11.07 4.03
C ILE A 438 20.03 12.05 5.00
N GLU A 439 20.68 13.21 5.17
CA GLU A 439 20.11 14.28 5.99
C GLU A 439 18.99 14.96 5.21
N THR A 440 17.76 14.85 5.72
CA THR A 440 16.56 15.34 5.04
C THR A 440 16.02 16.56 5.76
N TYR A 441 15.89 17.68 5.06
CA TYR A 441 15.42 18.95 5.59
C TYR A 441 14.18 19.42 4.84
N TRP A 442 13.17 19.88 5.56
CA TRP A 442 12.03 20.59 4.98
C TRP A 442 12.20 22.10 5.20
N VAL A 443 12.14 22.85 4.11
CA VAL A 443 12.28 24.31 4.09
C VAL A 443 11.14 24.95 3.31
N LYS A 444 10.82 26.20 3.65
CA LYS A 444 9.86 27.02 2.92
C LYS A 444 10.54 27.74 1.75
N HIS A 445 9.72 28.25 0.83
CA HIS A 445 10.18 28.94 -0.39
C HIS A 445 11.01 30.21 -0.11
N ASP A 446 10.80 30.88 1.02
CA ASP A 446 11.57 32.04 1.47
C ASP A 446 13.05 31.72 1.74
N MET A 447 13.37 30.46 2.10
CA MET A 447 14.73 30.00 2.33
C MET A 447 15.44 29.52 1.06
N LEU A 448 14.85 29.69 -0.13
CA LEU A 448 15.40 29.16 -1.36
C LEU A 448 16.83 29.67 -1.65
N GLU A 449 17.12 30.94 -1.38
CA GLU A 449 18.46 31.51 -1.58
C GLU A 449 19.52 30.79 -0.72
N ARG A 450 19.17 30.36 0.50
CA ARG A 450 20.08 29.57 1.35
C ARG A 450 20.33 28.18 0.75
N VAL A 451 19.31 27.57 0.15
CA VAL A 451 19.43 26.28 -0.54
C VAL A 451 20.36 26.41 -1.74
N LEU A 452 20.23 27.46 -2.53
CA LEU A 452 21.12 27.71 -3.68
C LEU A 452 22.58 27.88 -3.23
N ASN A 453 22.83 28.69 -2.20
CA ASN A 453 24.17 28.82 -1.62
C ASN A 453 24.72 27.49 -1.09
N PHE A 454 23.86 26.62 -0.56
CA PHE A 454 24.27 25.27 -0.12
C PHE A 454 24.66 24.37 -1.30
N ILE A 455 23.88 24.37 -2.39
CA ILE A 455 24.24 23.65 -3.62
C ILE A 455 25.61 24.11 -4.13
N ALA A 456 25.84 25.43 -4.18
CA ALA A 456 27.13 25.98 -4.63
C ALA A 456 28.32 25.41 -3.83
N LYS A 457 28.21 25.39 -2.49
CA LYS A 457 29.26 24.84 -1.62
C LYS A 457 29.56 23.37 -1.86
N GLU A 458 28.55 22.57 -2.20
CA GLU A 458 28.75 21.16 -2.50
C GLU A 458 29.36 20.97 -3.90
N VAL A 459 28.89 21.75 -4.89
CA VAL A 459 29.44 21.72 -6.25
C VAL A 459 30.89 22.22 -6.31
N GLU A 460 31.27 23.21 -5.49
CA GLU A 460 32.66 23.66 -5.34
C GLU A 460 33.61 22.56 -4.87
N LYS A 461 33.10 21.56 -4.14
CA LYS A 461 33.87 20.38 -3.73
C LYS A 461 33.96 19.33 -4.85
N GLY A 462 33.55 19.66 -6.07
CA GLY A 462 33.53 18.76 -7.22
C GLY A 462 32.32 17.83 -7.28
N ARG A 463 31.29 18.06 -6.45
CA ARG A 463 30.09 17.21 -6.34
C ARG A 463 28.98 17.70 -7.27
N GLN A 464 27.90 16.95 -7.33
CA GLN A 464 26.77 17.23 -8.21
C GLN A 464 25.44 17.31 -7.44
N ALA A 465 24.47 17.99 -8.03
CA ALA A 465 23.15 18.21 -7.45
C ALA A 465 22.00 17.91 -8.43
N TYR A 466 20.95 17.29 -7.91
CA TYR A 466 19.66 17.14 -8.59
C TYR A 466 18.69 18.21 -8.10
N VAL A 467 17.92 18.78 -9.02
CA VAL A 467 16.83 19.71 -8.73
C VAL A 467 15.57 19.21 -9.43
N ILE A 468 14.59 18.74 -8.65
CA ILE A 468 13.39 18.07 -9.13
C ILE A 468 12.18 18.99 -9.03
N CYS A 469 11.45 19.11 -10.13
CA CYS A 469 10.19 19.87 -10.22
C CYS A 469 9.00 18.90 -10.33
N PRO A 470 7.85 19.21 -9.70
CA PRO A 470 6.67 18.35 -9.75
C PRO A 470 6.05 18.33 -11.15
N LEU A 471 5.37 17.22 -11.44
CA LEU A 471 4.37 17.16 -12.49
C LEU A 471 3.03 17.61 -11.92
N ILE A 472 2.25 18.35 -12.70
CA ILE A 472 0.88 18.75 -12.44
C ILE A 472 0.01 17.82 -13.29
N GLU A 473 -0.71 16.92 -12.61
CA GLU A 473 -1.48 15.82 -13.22
C GLU A 473 -2.50 16.27 -14.29
N GLU A 474 -2.90 17.55 -14.28
CA GLU A 474 -3.89 18.11 -15.21
C GLU A 474 -3.29 18.67 -16.51
N SER A 475 -1.96 18.83 -16.66
CA SER A 475 -1.37 19.45 -17.87
C SER A 475 0.14 19.23 -18.05
N GLU A 476 0.52 18.30 -18.94
CA GLU A 476 1.93 18.11 -19.38
C GLU A 476 2.59 19.37 -19.97
N LYS A 477 1.80 20.36 -20.43
CA LYS A 477 2.32 21.66 -20.91
C LYS A 477 2.87 22.53 -19.78
N LEU A 478 2.21 22.54 -18.62
CA LEU A 478 2.63 23.33 -17.47
C LEU A 478 3.89 22.72 -16.81
N ASP A 479 4.03 21.40 -16.85
CA ASP A 479 5.15 20.68 -16.23
C ASP A 479 6.50 20.99 -16.85
N VAL A 480 6.52 20.99 -18.19
CA VAL A 480 7.71 21.34 -18.96
C VAL A 480 8.07 22.80 -18.71
N GLN A 481 7.07 23.68 -18.57
CA GLN A 481 7.28 25.09 -18.31
C GLN A 481 7.91 25.32 -16.93
N ASN A 482 7.42 24.66 -15.87
CA ASN A 482 8.01 24.76 -14.54
C ASN A 482 9.49 24.34 -14.52
N ALA A 483 9.84 23.23 -15.18
CA ALA A 483 11.23 22.77 -15.26
C ALA A 483 12.12 23.73 -16.06
N ILE A 484 11.60 24.33 -17.14
CA ILE A 484 12.29 25.35 -17.94
C ILE A 484 12.50 26.64 -17.13
N ASP A 485 11.51 27.05 -16.34
CA ASP A 485 11.57 28.26 -15.53
C ASP A 485 12.62 28.11 -14.42
N VAL A 486 12.62 26.96 -13.72
CA VAL A 486 13.67 26.64 -12.73
C VAL A 486 15.04 26.54 -13.39
N HIS A 487 15.16 25.90 -14.56
CA HIS A 487 16.41 25.85 -15.32
C HIS A 487 16.93 27.24 -15.68
N SER A 488 16.06 28.11 -16.16
CA SER A 488 16.39 29.50 -16.52
C SER A 488 16.82 30.30 -15.29
N MET A 489 16.09 30.15 -14.17
CA MET A 489 16.42 30.77 -12.89
C MET A 489 17.81 30.35 -12.40
N LEU A 490 18.10 29.05 -12.37
CA LEU A 490 19.40 28.54 -11.94
C LEU A 490 20.52 28.96 -12.89
N THR A 491 20.26 28.96 -14.20
CA THR A 491 21.23 29.39 -15.22
C THR A 491 21.59 30.86 -15.05
N HIS A 492 20.62 31.69 -14.71
CA HIS A 492 20.86 33.08 -14.39
C HIS A 492 21.62 33.24 -13.06
N TYR A 493 21.22 32.52 -12.01
CA TYR A 493 21.81 32.62 -10.67
C TYR A 493 23.28 32.16 -10.63
N TYR A 494 23.61 31.04 -11.29
CA TYR A 494 24.97 30.48 -11.33
C TYR A 494 25.75 30.87 -12.59
N LYS A 495 25.34 31.95 -13.27
CA LYS A 495 25.90 32.36 -14.56
C LYS A 495 27.44 32.38 -14.54
N GLY A 496 28.03 31.59 -15.43
CA GLY A 496 29.49 31.49 -15.59
C GLY A 496 30.24 30.64 -14.55
N LYS A 497 29.54 30.03 -13.58
CA LYS A 497 30.16 29.19 -12.54
C LYS A 497 30.00 27.69 -12.79
N TYR A 498 28.80 27.25 -13.13
CA TYR A 498 28.47 25.82 -13.27
C TYR A 498 27.63 25.56 -14.53
N ARG A 499 27.72 24.35 -15.08
CA ARG A 499 26.86 23.88 -16.17
C ARG A 499 25.60 23.25 -15.60
N ILE A 500 24.46 23.72 -16.07
CA ILE A 500 23.13 23.29 -15.63
C ILE A 500 22.41 22.58 -16.77
N GLY A 501 22.07 21.31 -16.55
CA GLY A 501 21.31 20.49 -17.48
C GLY A 501 19.82 20.60 -17.24
N LEU A 502 19.03 20.29 -18.28
CA LEU A 502 17.58 20.19 -18.22
C LEU A 502 17.14 18.82 -18.75
N MET A 503 16.27 18.13 -18.02
CA MET A 503 15.66 16.89 -18.48
C MET A 503 14.16 16.87 -18.17
N HIS A 504 13.32 16.65 -19.17
CA HIS A 504 11.86 16.57 -18.98
C HIS A 504 11.22 15.49 -19.89
N GLY A 505 9.94 15.20 -19.66
CA GLY A 505 9.20 14.12 -20.34
C GLY A 505 9.22 14.20 -21.87
N ARG A 506 9.19 15.41 -22.45
CA ARG A 506 9.17 15.63 -23.90
C ARG A 506 10.49 15.41 -24.64
N LEU A 507 11.61 15.27 -23.94
CA LEU A 507 12.87 14.94 -24.62
C LEU A 507 12.76 13.54 -25.21
N SER A 508 13.33 13.35 -26.40
CA SER A 508 13.49 12.03 -26.99
C SER A 508 14.36 11.13 -26.10
N ALA A 509 14.27 9.81 -26.27
CA ALA A 509 15.07 8.86 -25.49
C ALA A 509 16.58 9.14 -25.64
N GLU A 510 17.04 9.43 -26.87
CA GLU A 510 18.44 9.75 -27.18
C GLU A 510 18.92 11.05 -26.50
N GLU A 511 18.06 12.07 -26.43
CA GLU A 511 18.39 13.33 -25.74
C GLU A 511 18.50 13.14 -24.22
N LYS A 512 17.54 12.41 -23.62
CA LYS A 512 17.58 12.07 -22.18
C LYS A 512 18.86 11.33 -21.84
N GLU A 513 19.23 10.37 -22.66
CA GLU A 513 20.46 9.58 -22.51
C GLU A 513 21.72 10.45 -22.63
N ARG A 514 21.78 11.37 -23.60
CA ARG A 514 22.89 12.31 -23.75
C ARG A 514 23.07 13.19 -22.52
N VAL A 515 21.98 13.77 -22.01
CA VAL A 515 22.00 14.61 -20.79
C VAL A 515 22.46 13.80 -19.58
N MET A 516 21.95 12.57 -19.42
CA MET A 516 22.32 11.71 -18.30
C MET A 516 23.77 11.22 -18.37
N ARG A 517 24.31 10.95 -19.56
CA ARG A 517 25.74 10.64 -19.75
C ARG A 517 26.62 11.84 -19.38
N ALA A 518 26.27 13.04 -19.85
CA ALA A 518 27.00 14.27 -19.51
C ALA A 518 26.94 14.57 -18.00
N PHE A 519 25.80 14.32 -17.36
CA PHE A 519 25.67 14.42 -15.91
C PHE A 519 26.52 13.34 -15.21
N SER A 520 26.45 12.07 -15.60
CA SER A 520 27.28 11.02 -14.97
C SER A 520 28.79 11.25 -15.14
N ALA A 521 29.22 11.89 -16.23
CA ALA A 521 30.61 12.26 -16.49
C ALA A 521 31.07 13.55 -15.78
N ASN A 522 30.20 14.16 -14.97
CA ASN A 522 30.42 15.44 -14.29
C ASN A 522 30.66 16.63 -15.23
N GLU A 523 30.23 16.54 -16.49
CA GLU A 523 30.21 17.69 -17.41
C GLU A 523 29.08 18.66 -17.07
N ILE A 524 27.99 18.15 -16.49
CA ILE A 524 26.88 18.91 -15.92
C ILE A 524 26.95 18.75 -14.41
N GLN A 525 27.05 19.85 -13.66
CA GLN A 525 27.14 19.79 -12.20
C GLN A 525 25.77 19.81 -11.53
N ILE A 526 24.78 20.48 -12.15
CA ILE A 526 23.43 20.60 -11.61
C ILE A 526 22.44 20.13 -12.68
N LEU A 527 21.59 19.15 -12.36
CA LEU A 527 20.56 18.66 -13.27
C LEU A 527 19.17 19.07 -12.79
N VAL A 528 18.50 19.92 -13.56
CA VAL A 528 17.08 20.23 -13.37
C VAL A 528 16.24 19.21 -14.11
N SER A 529 15.29 18.58 -13.42
CA SER A 529 14.42 17.61 -14.06
C SER A 529 13.03 17.51 -13.45
N THR A 530 12.09 16.93 -14.19
CA THR A 530 10.83 16.44 -13.62
C THR A 530 11.05 15.04 -13.00
N THR A 531 9.97 14.33 -12.66
CA THR A 531 10.01 12.94 -12.16
C THR A 531 10.68 11.94 -13.11
N VAL A 532 11.09 12.34 -14.31
CA VAL A 532 11.75 11.46 -15.29
C VAL A 532 13.11 10.95 -14.80
N VAL A 533 13.79 11.62 -13.85
CA VAL A 533 15.01 11.11 -13.17
C VAL A 533 14.74 9.81 -12.39
N GLU A 534 13.47 9.45 -12.13
CA GLU A 534 13.10 8.21 -11.47
C GLU A 534 13.69 6.97 -12.16
N VAL A 535 14.16 7.06 -13.41
CA VAL A 535 14.77 5.92 -14.09
C VAL A 535 16.25 5.77 -13.78
N GLY A 536 16.53 5.16 -12.62
CA GLY A 536 17.60 4.16 -12.51
C GLY A 536 19.05 4.61 -12.35
N VAL A 537 19.49 5.71 -12.96
CA VAL A 537 20.92 5.99 -13.11
C VAL A 537 21.61 6.23 -11.77
N ASN A 538 22.64 5.42 -11.46
CA ASN A 538 23.52 5.64 -10.32
C ASN A 538 24.56 6.74 -10.63
N VAL A 539 24.54 7.85 -9.89
CA VAL A 539 25.60 8.88 -9.95
C VAL A 539 26.21 9.03 -8.55
N PRO A 540 27.32 8.32 -8.23
CA PRO A 540 27.90 8.32 -6.88
C PRO A 540 28.35 9.70 -6.38
N ASN A 541 28.69 10.60 -7.31
CA ASN A 541 29.14 11.97 -7.02
C ASN A 541 27.99 12.96 -6.77
N ALA A 542 26.73 12.55 -6.97
CA ALA A 542 25.56 13.36 -6.67
C ALA A 542 25.24 13.29 -5.16
N THR A 543 25.43 14.41 -4.47
CA THR A 543 25.32 14.49 -3.00
C THR A 543 24.13 15.32 -2.55
N VAL A 544 23.57 16.18 -3.41
CA VAL A 544 22.44 17.05 -3.06
C VAL A 544 21.22 16.72 -3.92
N MET A 545 20.09 16.49 -3.27
CA MET A 545 18.77 16.35 -3.89
C MET A 545 17.89 17.50 -3.41
N VAL A 546 17.39 18.33 -4.33
CA VAL A 546 16.43 19.39 -4.04
C VAL A 546 15.12 19.07 -4.74
N ILE A 547 14.01 19.09 -4.02
CA ILE A 547 12.68 18.82 -4.55
C ILE A 547 11.84 20.08 -4.34
N TYR A 548 11.48 20.76 -5.42
CA TYR A 548 10.57 21.90 -5.41
C TYR A 548 9.12 21.45 -5.24
N ASP A 549 8.31 22.28 -4.58
CA ASP A 549 6.89 22.01 -4.31
C ASP A 549 6.67 20.55 -3.83
N ALA A 550 7.51 20.13 -2.86
CA ALA A 550 7.59 18.73 -2.42
C ALA A 550 6.25 18.18 -1.87
N ASP A 551 5.35 19.07 -1.43
CA ASP A 551 4.00 18.73 -0.97
C ASP A 551 3.07 18.23 -2.08
N ARG A 552 3.44 18.41 -3.35
CA ARG A 552 2.72 17.83 -4.50
C ARG A 552 3.06 16.37 -4.77
N PHE A 553 4.12 15.84 -4.17
CA PHE A 553 4.54 14.46 -4.35
C PHE A 553 3.97 13.55 -3.26
N GLY A 554 3.82 12.27 -3.60
CA GLY A 554 3.61 11.20 -2.62
C GLY A 554 4.87 10.87 -1.83
N LEU A 555 4.72 10.31 -0.62
CA LEU A 555 5.89 9.88 0.17
C LEU A 555 6.73 8.84 -0.57
N ALA A 556 6.10 7.89 -1.27
CA ALA A 556 6.81 6.88 -2.04
C ALA A 556 7.70 7.51 -3.14
N GLN A 557 7.19 8.52 -3.86
CA GLN A 557 7.94 9.24 -4.89
C GLN A 557 9.07 10.07 -4.27
N LEU A 558 8.81 10.79 -3.18
CA LEU A 558 9.83 11.55 -2.44
C LEU A 558 10.96 10.63 -1.95
N HIS A 559 10.61 9.43 -1.47
CA HIS A 559 11.57 8.43 -1.02
C HIS A 559 12.43 7.90 -2.16
N GLN A 560 11.83 7.57 -3.32
CA GLN A 560 12.57 7.15 -4.51
C GLN A 560 13.53 8.25 -4.98
N LEU A 561 13.07 9.50 -5.03
CA LEU A 561 13.89 10.66 -5.40
C LEU A 561 15.04 10.85 -4.39
N ARG A 562 14.76 10.82 -3.09
CA ARG A 562 15.80 10.85 -2.05
C ARG A 562 16.84 9.74 -2.24
N GLY A 563 16.42 8.53 -2.59
CA GLY A 563 17.30 7.39 -2.86
C GLY A 563 18.21 7.53 -4.09
N ARG A 564 18.06 8.59 -4.90
CA ARG A 564 18.96 8.90 -6.03
C ARG A 564 20.29 9.52 -5.58
N VAL A 565 20.37 10.03 -4.35
CA VAL A 565 21.62 10.50 -3.73
C VAL A 565 22.08 9.54 -2.61
N GLY A 566 23.27 9.76 -2.05
CA GLY A 566 23.80 8.90 -0.98
C GLY A 566 24.27 7.53 -1.46
N ARG A 567 24.84 7.48 -2.67
CA ARG A 567 25.43 6.27 -3.26
C ARG A 567 26.97 6.23 -3.19
N GLY A 568 27.61 7.35 -2.87
CA GLY A 568 29.06 7.45 -2.60
C GLY A 568 29.39 7.37 -1.10
N SER A 569 30.67 7.60 -0.77
CA SER A 569 31.17 7.70 0.63
C SER A 569 30.84 9.03 1.32
N GLU A 570 30.41 10.02 0.54
CA GLU A 570 30.15 11.38 1.01
C GLU A 570 28.78 11.53 1.68
N GLN A 571 28.70 12.46 2.63
CA GLN A 571 27.43 12.83 3.24
C GLN A 571 26.51 13.42 2.17
N SER A 572 25.27 12.96 2.13
CA SER A 572 24.27 13.40 1.15
C SER A 572 23.08 14.05 1.83
N TYR A 573 22.44 14.96 1.11
CA TYR A 573 21.43 15.87 1.61
C TYR A 573 20.21 15.84 0.71
N CYS A 574 19.01 15.80 1.32
CA CYS A 574 17.74 15.91 0.62
C CYS A 574 16.97 17.11 1.17
N ILE A 575 16.69 18.10 0.33
CA ILE A 575 16.04 19.35 0.70
C ILE A 575 14.68 19.40 0.03
N LEU A 576 13.63 19.38 0.84
CA LEU A 576 12.24 19.49 0.43
C LEU A 576 11.84 20.97 0.52
N VAL A 577 11.65 21.62 -0.62
CA VAL A 577 11.17 23.01 -0.68
C VAL A 577 9.65 22.96 -0.87
N ALA A 578 8.89 23.32 0.17
CA ALA A 578 7.43 23.24 0.13
C ALA A 578 6.77 24.19 1.15
N ASP A 579 5.58 24.70 0.82
CA ASP A 579 4.74 25.47 1.74
C ASP A 579 3.29 24.89 1.80
N PRO A 580 3.13 23.67 2.34
CA PRO A 580 1.85 22.97 2.38
C PRO A 580 0.82 23.73 3.23
N LYS A 581 -0.34 24.00 2.63
CA LYS A 581 -1.47 24.66 3.30
C LYS A 581 -2.33 23.69 4.13
N SER A 582 -2.35 22.40 3.77
CA SER A 582 -3.13 21.37 4.47
C SER A 582 -2.34 20.71 5.60
N GLU A 583 -3.04 20.26 6.65
CA GLU A 583 -2.43 19.48 7.73
C GLU A 583 -1.85 18.14 7.23
N THR A 584 -2.52 17.51 6.26
CA THR A 584 -2.01 16.29 5.61
C THR A 584 -0.70 16.53 4.86
N GLY A 585 -0.55 17.68 4.21
CA GLY A 585 0.68 18.06 3.52
C GLY A 585 1.84 18.33 4.49
N LYS A 586 1.56 19.00 5.62
CA LYS A 586 2.56 19.24 6.68
C LYS A 586 3.03 17.93 7.33
N GLU A 587 2.09 17.05 7.64
CA GLU A 587 2.40 15.75 8.25
C GLU A 587 3.24 14.90 7.29
N ARG A 588 2.94 14.94 5.98
CA ARG A 588 3.76 14.28 4.95
C ARG A 588 5.20 14.77 4.97
N MET A 589 5.43 16.09 5.00
CA MET A 589 6.79 16.63 5.04
C MET A 589 7.53 16.23 6.31
N ARG A 590 6.85 16.26 7.47
CA ARG A 590 7.41 15.84 8.76
C ARG A 590 7.84 14.37 8.74
N ILE A 591 6.97 13.48 8.29
CA ILE A 591 7.26 12.05 8.17
C ILE A 591 8.50 11.80 7.30
N MET A 592 8.62 12.52 6.18
CA MET A 592 9.76 12.39 5.26
C MET A 592 11.11 12.82 5.89
N THR A 593 11.08 13.76 6.85
CA THR A 593 12.28 14.20 7.59
C THR A 593 12.66 13.30 8.77
N GLU A 594 11.68 12.60 9.37
CA GLU A 594 11.88 11.81 10.59
C GLU A 594 12.51 10.44 10.33
N THR A 595 12.21 9.83 9.18
CA THR A 595 12.69 8.48 8.86
C THR A 595 13.35 8.39 7.49
N ASN A 596 14.42 7.58 7.44
CA ASN A 596 15.09 7.19 6.20
C ASN A 596 14.60 5.84 5.66
N ASP A 597 13.78 5.11 6.43
CA ASP A 597 13.31 3.78 6.10
C ASP A 597 12.10 3.86 5.16
N GLY A 598 12.28 3.37 3.93
CA GLY A 598 11.21 3.33 2.94
C GLY A 598 9.98 2.52 3.38
N PHE A 599 10.14 1.43 4.14
CA PHE A 599 9.02 0.63 4.59
C PHE A 599 8.12 1.40 5.56
N VAL A 600 8.74 2.11 6.51
CA VAL A 600 8.02 2.98 7.45
C VAL A 600 7.33 4.12 6.70
N LEU A 601 7.98 4.71 5.70
CA LEU A 601 7.39 5.77 4.88
C LEU A 601 6.17 5.29 4.12
N SER A 602 6.23 4.11 3.51
CA SER A 602 5.08 3.56 2.77
C SER A 602 3.93 3.17 3.69
N GLU A 603 4.19 2.67 4.90
CA GLU A 603 3.14 2.42 5.90
C GLU A 603 2.42 3.74 6.27
N LYS A 604 3.20 4.81 6.47
CA LYS A 604 2.67 6.14 6.79
C LYS A 604 1.93 6.79 5.61
N ASP A 605 2.43 6.62 4.39
CA ASP A 605 1.77 7.12 3.17
C ASP A 605 0.40 6.50 2.99
N LEU A 606 0.31 5.19 3.23
CA LEU A 606 -0.94 4.45 3.15
C LEU A 606 -1.95 4.91 4.22
N GLN A 607 -1.48 5.15 5.45
CA GLN A 607 -2.31 5.71 6.53
C GLN A 607 -2.83 7.12 6.18
N LEU A 608 -2.01 7.96 5.53
CA LEU A 608 -2.39 9.33 5.17
C LEU A 608 -3.34 9.40 3.96
N ARG A 609 -3.17 8.53 2.96
CA ARG A 609 -3.97 8.51 1.72
C ARG A 609 -5.30 7.76 1.87
N GLY A 610 -5.37 6.81 2.79
CA GLY A 610 -6.49 5.88 2.86
C GLY A 610 -6.49 4.86 1.71
N PRO A 611 -7.38 3.85 1.75
CA PRO A 611 -7.33 2.69 0.86
C PRO A 611 -7.62 2.98 -0.62
N GLY A 612 -8.28 4.09 -0.95
CA GLY A 612 -8.80 4.36 -2.31
C GLY A 612 -7.80 4.88 -3.34
N ASP A 613 -6.78 5.65 -2.93
CA ASP A 613 -5.93 6.41 -3.86
C ASP A 613 -4.60 5.71 -4.21
N PHE A 614 -4.09 4.82 -3.36
CA PHE A 614 -2.79 4.16 -3.63
C PHE A 614 -2.84 3.23 -4.85
N PHE A 615 -4.02 2.69 -5.17
CA PHE A 615 -4.20 1.69 -6.23
C PHE A 615 -4.88 2.23 -7.49
N GLY A 616 -5.19 3.53 -7.52
CA GLY A 616 -6.03 4.12 -8.58
C GLY A 616 -7.44 3.52 -8.60
N THR A 617 -8.30 4.08 -9.44
CA THR A 617 -9.67 3.59 -9.64
C THR A 617 -9.72 2.06 -9.79
N LYS A 618 -10.29 1.38 -8.78
CA LYS A 618 -10.75 -0.01 -8.82
C LYS A 618 -9.88 -0.92 -9.69
N GLN A 619 -8.61 -1.12 -9.31
CA GLN A 619 -7.85 -2.21 -9.92
C GLN A 619 -8.49 -3.56 -9.53
N SER A 620 -8.83 -4.32 -10.57
CA SER A 620 -9.24 -5.72 -10.54
C SER A 620 -8.24 -6.55 -9.72
N GLY A 621 -8.63 -7.00 -8.53
CA GLY A 621 -7.83 -7.96 -7.75
C GLY A 621 -7.86 -7.76 -6.22
N MET A 622 -8.21 -6.57 -5.72
CA MET A 622 -8.40 -6.37 -4.28
C MET A 622 -9.75 -6.97 -3.84
N PRO A 623 -9.78 -7.87 -2.83
CA PRO A 623 -11.02 -8.39 -2.29
C PRO A 623 -11.79 -7.27 -1.57
N GLU A 624 -13.10 -7.17 -1.81
CA GLU A 624 -13.96 -6.34 -0.98
C GLU A 624 -14.24 -7.09 0.34
N PHE A 625 -13.57 -6.65 1.40
CA PHE A 625 -13.86 -7.08 2.76
C PHE A 625 -15.10 -6.36 3.29
N ARG A 626 -15.94 -7.07 4.04
CA ARG A 626 -17.20 -6.57 4.60
C ARG A 626 -16.95 -5.63 5.78
N LEU A 627 -15.95 -5.92 6.61
CA LEU A 627 -15.60 -5.13 7.82
C LEU A 627 -14.13 -4.73 7.86
N GLY A 628 -13.24 -5.60 7.38
CA GLY A 628 -11.80 -5.41 7.43
C GLY A 628 -11.35 -4.31 6.48
N ASP A 629 -10.49 -3.42 6.98
CA ASP A 629 -9.78 -2.48 6.12
C ASP A 629 -8.30 -2.90 6.10
N VAL A 630 -7.81 -3.28 4.92
CA VAL A 630 -6.45 -3.82 4.72
C VAL A 630 -5.37 -2.83 5.18
N VAL A 631 -5.68 -1.53 5.13
CA VAL A 631 -4.79 -0.44 5.55
C VAL A 631 -4.88 -0.21 7.06
N HIS A 632 -6.09 0.06 7.55
CA HIS A 632 -6.28 0.42 8.97
C HIS A 632 -6.07 -0.77 9.91
N ASP A 633 -6.41 -1.98 9.46
CA ASP A 633 -6.30 -3.23 10.22
C ASP A 633 -5.09 -4.07 9.83
N TYR A 634 -4.05 -3.46 9.25
CA TYR A 634 -2.86 -4.18 8.73
C TYR A 634 -2.25 -5.15 9.75
N ARG A 635 -2.23 -4.79 11.04
CA ARG A 635 -1.70 -5.65 12.12
C ARG A 635 -2.52 -6.92 12.30
N ILE A 636 -3.83 -6.82 12.16
CA ILE A 636 -4.73 -7.97 12.25
C ILE A 636 -4.51 -8.87 11.03
N LEU A 637 -4.38 -8.27 9.85
CA LEU A 637 -4.11 -8.99 8.61
C LEU A 637 -2.78 -9.74 8.64
N GLU A 638 -1.73 -9.13 9.20
CA GLU A 638 -0.42 -9.77 9.36
C GLU A 638 -0.48 -10.98 10.29
N VAL A 639 -1.13 -10.83 11.45
CA VAL A 639 -1.31 -11.95 12.39
C VAL A 639 -2.13 -13.07 11.74
N ALA A 640 -3.22 -12.73 11.05
CA ALA A 640 -4.04 -13.69 10.33
C ALA A 640 -3.26 -14.44 9.25
N ARG A 641 -2.39 -13.75 8.50
CA ARG A 641 -1.51 -14.37 7.50
C ARG A 641 -0.54 -15.36 8.14
N ASP A 642 0.15 -14.97 9.20
CA ASP A 642 1.15 -15.81 9.84
C ASP A 642 0.51 -17.06 10.49
N ASP A 643 -0.70 -16.92 11.04
CA ASP A 643 -1.47 -18.06 11.53
C ASP A 643 -1.93 -18.97 10.38
N ALA A 644 -2.46 -18.40 9.29
CA ALA A 644 -2.83 -19.18 8.10
C ALA A 644 -1.63 -20.00 7.56
N ALA A 645 -0.42 -19.40 7.56
CA ALA A 645 0.77 -20.05 7.00
C ALA A 645 1.17 -21.27 7.83
N LYS A 646 1.11 -21.12 9.16
CA LYS A 646 1.35 -22.21 10.10
C LYS A 646 0.29 -23.29 9.98
N LEU A 647 -0.98 -22.92 9.80
CA LEU A 647 -2.07 -23.87 9.64
C LEU A 647 -1.86 -24.72 8.37
N ILE A 648 -1.67 -24.11 7.21
CA ILE A 648 -1.56 -24.85 5.93
C ILE A 648 -0.33 -25.76 5.85
N GLN A 649 0.77 -25.37 6.51
CA GLN A 649 1.98 -26.19 6.62
C GLN A 649 1.85 -27.31 7.67
N SER A 650 0.94 -27.18 8.63
CA SER A 650 0.73 -28.17 9.69
C SER A 650 -0.10 -29.36 9.21
N THR A 651 0.32 -30.57 9.56
CA THR A 651 -0.46 -31.79 9.31
C THR A 651 -1.78 -31.81 10.10
N ALA A 652 -1.80 -31.18 11.29
CA ALA A 652 -2.98 -31.07 12.13
C ALA A 652 -4.13 -30.33 11.44
N PHE A 653 -3.84 -29.27 10.67
CA PHE A 653 -4.87 -28.53 9.95
C PHE A 653 -5.60 -29.38 8.93
N TRP A 654 -4.95 -30.38 8.34
CA TRP A 654 -5.54 -31.26 7.32
C TRP A 654 -6.24 -32.49 7.89
N ARG A 655 -5.97 -32.85 9.16
CA ARG A 655 -6.45 -34.10 9.77
C ARG A 655 -7.36 -33.91 10.97
N ASP A 656 -7.11 -32.91 11.82
CA ASP A 656 -7.78 -32.78 13.11
C ASP A 656 -9.16 -32.16 12.97
N ASP A 657 -10.15 -32.66 13.72
CA ASP A 657 -11.54 -32.17 13.65
C ASP A 657 -11.71 -30.72 14.10
N GLU A 658 -10.80 -30.18 14.92
CA GLU A 658 -10.82 -28.79 15.40
C GLU A 658 -10.83 -27.78 14.23
N TYR A 659 -10.24 -28.12 13.09
CA TYR A 659 -10.14 -27.26 11.91
C TYR A 659 -11.14 -27.59 10.80
N ALA A 660 -12.08 -28.51 11.03
CA ALA A 660 -13.00 -29.01 10.00
C ALA A 660 -13.83 -27.88 9.35
N LEU A 661 -14.27 -26.89 10.12
CA LEU A 661 -15.04 -25.74 9.58
C LEU A 661 -14.20 -24.84 8.68
N LEU A 662 -12.92 -24.62 9.04
CA LEU A 662 -12.00 -23.84 8.21
C LEU A 662 -11.64 -24.59 6.92
N ARG A 663 -11.49 -25.93 6.99
CA ARG A 663 -11.30 -26.77 5.80
C ARG A 663 -12.52 -26.78 4.89
N SER A 664 -13.72 -26.92 5.46
CA SER A 664 -14.96 -26.91 4.68
C SER A 664 -15.15 -25.57 3.94
N TYR A 665 -14.76 -24.45 4.56
CA TYR A 665 -14.71 -23.16 3.87
C TYR A 665 -13.75 -23.18 2.67
N LEU A 666 -12.55 -23.76 2.81
CA LEU A 666 -11.60 -23.87 1.70
C LEU A 666 -12.13 -24.76 0.56
N GLU A 667 -12.75 -25.89 0.88
CA GLU A 667 -13.42 -26.79 -0.08
C GLU A 667 -14.51 -26.05 -0.86
N GLN A 668 -15.41 -25.36 -0.14
CA GLN A 668 -16.51 -24.59 -0.76
C GLN A 668 -16.03 -23.43 -1.62
N SER A 669 -14.83 -22.91 -1.34
CA SER A 669 -14.25 -21.80 -2.10
C SER A 669 -13.68 -22.19 -3.48
N GLY A 670 -13.71 -23.47 -3.85
CA GLY A 670 -13.21 -23.99 -5.14
C GLY A 670 -11.69 -24.13 -5.23
N VAL A 671 -10.94 -23.63 -4.24
CA VAL A 671 -9.47 -23.55 -4.28
C VAL A 671 -8.80 -24.92 -4.34
N LEU A 672 -9.36 -25.94 -3.68
CA LEU A 672 -8.81 -27.29 -3.70
C LEU A 672 -8.98 -28.00 -5.06
N HIS A 673 -9.84 -27.47 -5.94
CA HIS A 673 -10.10 -27.99 -7.28
C HIS A 673 -9.34 -27.23 -8.38
N GLY A 674 -8.50 -26.26 -8.02
CA GLY A 674 -7.68 -25.50 -8.96
C GLY A 674 -8.45 -24.45 -9.77
N GLU A 675 -9.68 -24.10 -9.35
CA GLU A 675 -10.44 -23.02 -9.99
C GLU A 675 -9.70 -21.68 -9.81
N LYS A 676 -9.59 -20.93 -10.91
CA LYS A 676 -9.01 -19.58 -10.88
C LYS A 676 -9.97 -18.64 -10.14
N LEU A 677 -9.38 -17.69 -9.40
CA LEU A 677 -10.09 -16.60 -8.76
C LEU A 677 -10.64 -15.65 -9.84
N ASP A 678 -11.83 -15.92 -10.35
CA ASP A 678 -12.64 -14.91 -11.06
C ASP A 678 -13.69 -14.32 -10.13
#